data_AF-A0A3D5VGP0-F1
#
_entry.id   AF-A0A3D5VGP0-F1
#
_cell.length_a   1.000
_cell.length_b   1.000
_cell.length_c   1.000
_cell.angle_alpha   90.00
_cell.angle_beta   90.00
_cell.angle_gamma   90.00
#
_symmetry.space_group_name_H-M   'P 1'
#
loop_
_entity.id
_entity.type
_entity.pdbx_description
1 polymer ?
#
loop_
_entity_poly.entity_id
_entity_poly.type
_entity_poly.pdbx_seq_one_letter_code
_entity_poly.pdbx_strand_id
1 'polypeptide(L)'
;MFNSKTRGIVITALLLSLILSLFQLPALAAVEKIHPRVRAAMAKGDFVQILIKLSLQEDPQEAALAALDQLPAGTQPVQRKLAAGQAVLDALQSTATSSQKQLLSLLETAVQNGLAREIRSFFIVNIIYAEVHPTLVSSLARRRDVAAILPNTAVGKADGAVTETDFSLNQDWNLEDIGVFAVHKSGITGSGVVVGIIDTGVDWNHPDLERRWRGYNPAGPANPSLNWYDAVNGLSMPYDDDGHGTHVAGIIAGENGTGVAPGASWIAAKAFDEFGEANSAWLISAGEYMLAPLDASGNPCPDMAPDIINNSWGMDSGFDEWYRPMVQAWRAAGILPIFAAGNGSGAGSIFVPANYPEVLAVAAVNTDNRRSIFSGEGPAPYLEIYKPDLAAPGENIFSTRAGGGYSLMSGTSVAAPHVTGIAALLLSQDPNLTPETLEAVFKQTALPLTDSQYPDTPNCGYGYGLVKADAALALVREPTGIIQGKVSAPISGVSAPVITHTPIHEYYIDGDLPICAQIEDSLGVVKAEMIIWDSVEQADITFPMDLLDGDNKSGTWLCWLSFEEEVPLSLKYTIQFQNRAGLKSVSGPHLASLVPGILPAYTNDFSQYPVGWTWDGDWEWGNGSRGPKPQLGDALFGTGLEKYYAPYSWSSLYAPPLDLSQVTDAAVSFQHWYDLAPGDSAQVFISTDYLETWEVLVDFEGTSSGWHSWTLDLSAWDNCPDPIIIGFDLLAEENGGNKSGWFIDQFSLEGSGPGPAMPSPSTEVTQGDGNSGAIPLEAVITVVETGEIVRTGYADGIFSGSFVLVHPLSQTETPTLRVAARGYKPLVKNISIASGEKVNLDLFLTPLNFSFQRLSGNNRYATAAAISQRGWEKAETVFLARGDNYADALAGVPLASALNAPVLLTSPNSLPDSTRQELLRLGVKKVYILGGSSAIASGIETILKQELGMETERISGANRFATAAEIAGRLSKLTSFDTAIIAYGNNFPDALSAAPFAAAEGIPILLTQTGKLPQETIQALEDLAIAKTIVAGGASAVGSAVFSQLPHPLRLEGSTRYYTAVALAEHFQPQSDKLYLATGADFADAISGAVLAARDNAALLLLSNVVPYPVTEFILKYGTEEILFLGGKAVIPDNIPEAIKGLEP
;
A
#
# COMPACT_ATOMS: atom_id res chain seq x y z
N MET A 1 -34.56 31.45 -8.38
CA MET A 1 -35.66 30.73 -9.08
C MET A 1 -35.19 30.40 -10.48
N PHE A 2 -34.74 29.17 -10.72
CA PHE A 2 -34.57 28.56 -12.04
C PHE A 2 -35.02 27.09 -11.89
N ASN A 3 -35.62 26.52 -12.93
CA ASN A 3 -36.50 25.35 -12.80
C ASN A 3 -35.80 24.06 -12.36
N SER A 4 -36.28 23.45 -11.27
CA SER A 4 -35.83 22.11 -10.82
C SER A 4 -36.22 20.99 -11.80
N LYS A 5 -37.30 21.16 -12.58
CA LYS A 5 -37.77 20.16 -13.55
C LYS A 5 -36.83 19.91 -14.73
N THR A 6 -35.89 20.81 -15.01
CA THR A 6 -34.97 20.66 -16.16
C THR A 6 -33.69 19.89 -15.80
N ARG A 7 -33.30 19.84 -14.52
CA ARG A 7 -32.15 19.01 -14.07
C ARG A 7 -32.48 17.53 -14.07
N GLY A 8 -33.68 17.13 -13.63
CA GLY A 8 -34.11 15.72 -13.65
C GLY A 8 -34.02 15.12 -15.06
N ILE A 9 -34.67 15.76 -16.04
CA ILE A 9 -34.74 15.27 -17.43
C ILE A 9 -33.34 15.19 -18.08
N VAL A 10 -32.44 16.12 -17.80
CA VAL A 10 -31.05 16.08 -18.34
C VAL A 10 -30.22 14.98 -17.68
N ILE A 11 -30.43 14.69 -16.40
CA ILE A 11 -29.78 13.57 -15.71
C ILE A 11 -30.32 12.23 -16.22
N THR A 12 -31.64 12.08 -16.40
CA THR A 12 -32.23 10.84 -16.95
C THR A 12 -31.82 10.60 -18.41
N ALA A 13 -31.71 11.65 -19.24
CA ALA A 13 -31.26 11.52 -20.62
C ALA A 13 -29.74 11.22 -20.74
N LEU A 14 -28.92 11.74 -19.83
CA LEU A 14 -27.50 11.37 -19.74
C LEU A 14 -27.33 9.94 -19.23
N LEU A 15 -28.13 9.49 -18.25
CA LEU A 15 -28.19 8.09 -17.83
C LEU A 15 -28.50 7.18 -19.02
N LEU A 16 -29.56 7.46 -19.79
CA LEU A 16 -29.90 6.68 -20.99
C LEU A 16 -28.75 6.65 -22.00
N SER A 17 -28.13 7.79 -22.31
CA SER A 17 -27.00 7.82 -23.25
C SER A 17 -25.73 7.10 -22.76
N LEU A 18 -25.59 6.84 -21.45
CA LEU A 18 -24.44 6.15 -20.85
C LEU A 18 -24.73 4.66 -20.60
N ILE A 19 -25.97 4.32 -20.22
CA ILE A 19 -26.56 2.97 -20.33
C ILE A 19 -26.37 2.47 -21.76
N LEU A 20 -26.48 3.34 -22.76
CA LEU A 20 -26.25 2.99 -24.16
C LEU A 20 -24.80 2.68 -24.57
N SER A 21 -23.81 3.06 -23.76
CA SER A 21 -22.42 2.60 -23.89
C SER A 21 -22.11 1.36 -23.04
N LEU A 22 -23.00 0.98 -22.11
CA LEU A 22 -22.79 -0.11 -21.15
C LEU A 22 -23.09 -1.52 -21.69
N PHE A 23 -23.53 -1.69 -22.95
CA PHE A 23 -24.04 -3.00 -23.43
C PHE A 23 -23.53 -3.49 -24.80
N GLN A 24 -22.46 -2.88 -25.30
CA GLN A 24 -21.44 -3.60 -26.09
C GLN A 24 -20.74 -4.70 -25.25
N LEU A 25 -21.00 -4.73 -23.93
CA LEU A 25 -20.13 -5.35 -22.95
C LEU A 25 -20.13 -6.88 -22.88
N PRO A 26 -21.16 -7.70 -23.15
CA PRO A 26 -20.99 -9.15 -22.97
C PRO A 26 -19.91 -9.79 -23.86
N ALA A 27 -19.86 -9.45 -25.14
CA ALA A 27 -18.76 -9.85 -26.04
C ALA A 27 -17.42 -9.20 -25.64
N LEU A 28 -17.44 -7.94 -25.19
CA LEU A 28 -16.24 -7.24 -24.70
C LEU A 28 -15.71 -7.82 -23.38
N ALA A 29 -16.57 -8.21 -22.45
CA ALA A 29 -16.27 -8.68 -21.10
C ALA A 29 -15.79 -10.12 -21.11
N ALA A 30 -16.37 -10.98 -21.96
CA ALA A 30 -15.77 -12.28 -22.27
C ALA A 30 -14.36 -12.10 -22.87
N VAL A 31 -14.17 -11.09 -23.75
CA VAL A 31 -12.84 -10.74 -24.28
C VAL A 31 -11.92 -10.16 -23.20
N GLU A 32 -12.39 -9.36 -22.25
CA GLU A 32 -11.62 -8.76 -21.15
C GLU A 32 -11.19 -9.80 -20.12
N LYS A 33 -12.07 -10.74 -19.76
CA LYS A 33 -11.72 -11.92 -18.95
C LYS A 33 -10.61 -12.76 -19.58
N ILE A 34 -10.52 -12.81 -20.92
CA ILE A 34 -9.42 -13.50 -21.61
C ILE A 34 -8.21 -12.58 -21.70
N HIS A 35 -7.21 -12.87 -20.88
CA HIS A 35 -5.96 -12.11 -20.85
C HIS A 35 -5.29 -12.00 -22.24
N PRO A 36 -4.72 -10.84 -22.63
CA PRO A 36 -4.21 -10.61 -23.99
C PRO A 36 -3.21 -11.65 -24.51
N ARG A 37 -2.35 -12.21 -23.63
CA ARG A 37 -1.42 -13.31 -24.01
C ARG A 37 -2.15 -14.59 -24.43
N VAL A 38 -3.29 -14.91 -23.81
CA VAL A 38 -4.13 -16.07 -24.18
C VAL A 38 -4.77 -15.84 -25.56
N ARG A 39 -5.33 -14.64 -25.80
CA ARG A 39 -5.89 -14.26 -27.11
C ARG A 39 -4.85 -14.38 -28.24
N ALA A 40 -3.60 -13.98 -27.97
CA ALA A 40 -2.49 -14.11 -28.92
C ALA A 40 -2.04 -15.58 -29.15
N ALA A 41 -2.22 -16.46 -28.17
CA ALA A 41 -1.96 -17.89 -28.33
C ALA A 41 -3.07 -18.58 -29.15
N MET A 42 -4.35 -18.27 -28.87
CA MET A 42 -5.52 -18.78 -29.61
C MET A 42 -5.41 -18.53 -31.12
N ALA A 43 -4.87 -17.38 -31.52
CA ALA A 43 -4.70 -17.01 -32.93
C ALA A 43 -3.75 -17.94 -33.74
N LYS A 44 -3.02 -18.85 -33.08
CA LYS A 44 -2.20 -19.87 -33.74
C LYS A 44 -2.99 -21.10 -34.20
N GLY A 45 -4.19 -21.32 -33.66
CA GLY A 45 -5.05 -22.46 -33.98
C GLY A 45 -4.72 -23.77 -33.24
N ASP A 46 -3.63 -23.81 -32.48
CA ASP A 46 -3.24 -24.93 -31.63
C ASP A 46 -3.90 -24.86 -30.24
N PHE A 47 -3.80 -25.95 -29.46
CA PHE A 47 -4.19 -25.98 -28.05
C PHE A 47 -3.45 -24.91 -27.22
N VAL A 48 -4.14 -24.37 -26.21
CA VAL A 48 -3.66 -23.27 -25.36
C VAL A 48 -3.72 -23.69 -23.89
N GLN A 49 -2.61 -23.55 -23.19
CA GLN A 49 -2.56 -23.73 -21.73
C GLN A 49 -3.10 -22.48 -21.03
N ILE A 50 -4.13 -22.68 -20.20
CA ILE A 50 -4.81 -21.61 -19.48
C ILE A 50 -4.95 -21.93 -17.99
N LEU A 51 -5.02 -20.87 -17.20
CA LEU A 51 -5.46 -20.88 -15.81
C LEU A 51 -6.84 -20.22 -15.74
N ILE A 52 -7.84 -20.99 -15.37
CA ILE A 52 -9.22 -20.57 -15.23
C ILE A 52 -9.39 -20.16 -13.77
N LYS A 53 -9.38 -18.85 -13.49
CA LYS A 53 -9.54 -18.30 -12.14
C LYS A 53 -11.03 -18.20 -11.82
N LEU A 54 -11.43 -18.72 -10.66
CA LEU A 54 -12.81 -18.65 -10.21
C LEU A 54 -13.10 -17.28 -9.52
N SER A 55 -14.36 -16.87 -9.52
CA SER A 55 -14.89 -15.61 -8.96
C SER A 55 -15.07 -15.64 -7.45
N LEU A 56 -15.25 -16.84 -6.88
CA LEU A 56 -15.26 -17.05 -5.44
C LEU A 56 -13.82 -17.28 -4.96
N GLN A 57 -13.43 -16.63 -3.86
CA GLN A 57 -12.14 -16.87 -3.19
C GLN A 57 -12.37 -16.72 -1.68
N GLU A 58 -11.98 -17.73 -0.92
CA GLU A 58 -12.07 -17.75 0.54
C GLU A 58 -11.12 -16.71 1.16
N ASP A 59 -11.51 -16.13 2.30
CA ASP A 59 -10.60 -15.38 3.18
C ASP A 59 -9.97 -16.35 4.22
N PRO A 60 -8.71 -16.78 4.03
CA PRO A 60 -8.08 -17.72 4.94
C PRO A 60 -7.80 -17.11 6.33
N GLN A 61 -7.71 -15.78 6.44
CA GLN A 61 -7.41 -15.11 7.70
C GLN A 61 -8.63 -15.15 8.64
N GLU A 62 -9.85 -15.02 8.11
CA GLU A 62 -11.08 -15.18 8.90
C GLU A 62 -11.21 -16.60 9.44
N ALA A 63 -11.01 -17.62 8.60
CA ALA A 63 -11.03 -19.03 9.00
C ALA A 63 -9.98 -19.34 10.10
N ALA A 64 -8.75 -18.85 9.94
CA ALA A 64 -7.69 -19.01 10.93
C ALA A 64 -8.03 -18.35 12.28
N LEU A 65 -8.54 -17.12 12.27
CA LEU A 65 -8.93 -16.40 13.50
C LEU A 65 -10.09 -17.09 14.23
N ALA A 66 -11.13 -17.50 13.49
CA ALA A 66 -12.28 -18.22 14.04
C ALA A 66 -11.88 -19.54 14.73
N ALA A 67 -10.88 -20.25 14.22
CA ALA A 67 -10.32 -21.44 14.85
C ALA A 67 -9.45 -21.11 16.08
N LEU A 68 -8.62 -20.05 16.00
CA LEU A 68 -7.74 -19.63 17.09
C LEU A 68 -8.49 -19.09 18.31
N ASP A 69 -9.63 -18.41 18.12
CA ASP A 69 -10.47 -17.87 19.19
C ASP A 69 -11.21 -18.96 20.01
N GLN A 70 -11.37 -20.16 19.43
CA GLN A 70 -11.94 -21.31 20.13
C GLN A 70 -10.92 -22.03 21.04
N LEU A 71 -9.63 -21.72 20.93
CA LEU A 71 -8.58 -22.39 21.69
C LEU A 71 -8.45 -21.83 23.13
N PRO A 72 -8.25 -22.69 24.15
CA PRO A 72 -7.95 -22.24 25.50
C PRO A 72 -6.71 -21.35 25.57
N ALA A 73 -6.75 -20.33 26.45
CA ALA A 73 -5.59 -19.52 26.77
C ALA A 73 -4.40 -20.40 27.24
N GLY A 74 -3.22 -20.19 26.66
CA GLY A 74 -2.03 -21.00 26.93
C GLY A 74 -1.90 -22.30 26.12
N THR A 75 -2.73 -22.51 25.08
CA THR A 75 -2.55 -23.61 24.11
C THR A 75 -1.17 -23.53 23.44
N GLN A 76 -0.50 -24.68 23.28
CA GLN A 76 0.87 -24.77 22.77
C GLN A 76 0.97 -24.26 21.32
N PRO A 77 2.05 -23.55 20.92
CA PRO A 77 2.16 -22.93 19.60
C PRO A 77 1.96 -23.92 18.45
N VAL A 78 2.54 -25.13 18.53
CA VAL A 78 2.35 -26.18 17.51
C VAL A 78 0.87 -26.57 17.31
N GLN A 79 0.07 -26.56 18.38
CA GLN A 79 -1.37 -26.84 18.32
C GLN A 79 -2.15 -25.63 17.75
N ARG A 80 -1.68 -24.41 18.00
CA ARG A 80 -2.27 -23.19 17.41
C ARG A 80 -2.01 -23.11 15.91
N LYS A 81 -0.77 -23.38 15.47
CA LYS A 81 -0.40 -23.45 14.05
C LYS A 81 -1.20 -24.53 13.32
N LEU A 82 -1.30 -25.74 13.90
CA LEU A 82 -2.15 -26.80 13.35
C LEU A 82 -3.63 -26.39 13.25
N ALA A 83 -4.22 -25.81 14.30
CA ALA A 83 -5.62 -25.39 14.26
C ALA A 83 -5.88 -24.33 13.16
N ALA A 84 -4.97 -23.36 13.00
CA ALA A 84 -5.05 -22.36 11.95
C ALA A 84 -4.87 -22.99 10.55
N GLY A 85 -3.80 -23.77 10.35
CA GLY A 85 -3.52 -24.43 9.06
C GLY A 85 -4.60 -25.42 8.62
N GLN A 86 -5.21 -26.16 9.56
CA GLN A 86 -6.34 -27.04 9.27
C GLN A 86 -7.58 -26.23 8.87
N ALA A 87 -7.91 -25.15 9.60
CA ALA A 87 -9.08 -24.32 9.26
C ALA A 87 -8.92 -23.63 7.90
N VAL A 88 -7.72 -23.14 7.58
CA VAL A 88 -7.37 -22.58 6.27
C VAL A 88 -7.52 -23.64 5.17
N LEU A 89 -6.99 -24.85 5.38
CA LEU A 89 -7.11 -25.96 4.44
C LEU A 89 -8.57 -26.35 4.21
N ASP A 90 -9.33 -26.57 5.27
CA ASP A 90 -10.74 -27.01 5.21
C ASP A 90 -11.61 -25.97 4.49
N ALA A 91 -11.44 -24.68 4.79
CA ALA A 91 -12.19 -23.60 4.16
C ALA A 91 -11.87 -23.49 2.65
N LEU A 92 -10.58 -23.44 2.28
CA LEU A 92 -10.17 -23.37 0.88
C LEU A 92 -10.58 -24.61 0.08
N GLN A 93 -10.48 -25.81 0.67
CA GLN A 93 -10.92 -27.05 0.01
C GLN A 93 -12.45 -27.13 -0.13
N SER A 94 -13.21 -26.68 0.88
CA SER A 94 -14.66 -26.61 0.80
C SER A 94 -15.09 -25.68 -0.34
N THR A 95 -14.56 -24.46 -0.34
CA THR A 95 -14.85 -23.43 -1.35
C THR A 95 -14.45 -23.85 -2.76
N ALA A 96 -13.27 -24.47 -2.94
CA ALA A 96 -12.88 -25.00 -4.24
C ALA A 96 -13.72 -26.22 -4.67
N THR A 97 -14.06 -27.12 -3.75
CA THR A 97 -14.87 -28.31 -4.07
C THR A 97 -16.28 -27.93 -4.52
N SER A 98 -16.88 -26.91 -3.89
CA SER A 98 -18.19 -26.40 -4.31
C SER A 98 -18.12 -25.63 -5.62
N SER A 99 -17.19 -24.66 -5.76
CA SER A 99 -17.16 -23.75 -6.92
C SER A 99 -16.51 -24.33 -8.18
N GLN A 100 -15.66 -25.35 -8.09
CA GLN A 100 -14.99 -25.92 -9.28
C GLN A 100 -15.74 -27.12 -9.87
N LYS A 101 -16.70 -27.69 -9.15
CA LYS A 101 -17.35 -28.98 -9.47
C LYS A 101 -17.84 -29.08 -10.92
N GLN A 102 -18.59 -28.07 -11.37
CA GLN A 102 -19.19 -28.10 -12.72
C GLN A 102 -18.19 -27.80 -13.81
N LEU A 103 -17.30 -26.84 -13.57
CA LEU A 103 -16.23 -26.52 -14.49
C LEU A 103 -15.30 -27.72 -14.71
N LEU A 104 -15.01 -28.50 -13.66
CA LEU A 104 -14.31 -29.79 -13.78
C LEU A 104 -15.11 -30.79 -14.62
N SER A 105 -16.40 -30.99 -14.36
CA SER A 105 -17.28 -31.88 -15.16
C SER A 105 -17.34 -31.49 -16.64
N LEU A 106 -17.42 -30.19 -16.93
CA LEU A 106 -17.39 -29.63 -18.28
C LEU A 106 -16.05 -29.88 -18.97
N LEU A 107 -14.93 -29.65 -18.27
CA LEU A 107 -13.58 -29.90 -18.79
C LEU A 107 -13.34 -31.40 -19.01
N GLU A 108 -13.79 -32.27 -18.11
CA GLU A 108 -13.72 -33.73 -18.27
C GLU A 108 -14.52 -34.21 -19.49
N THR A 109 -15.70 -33.62 -19.72
CA THR A 109 -16.50 -33.85 -20.94
C THR A 109 -15.79 -33.32 -22.18
N ALA A 110 -15.15 -32.15 -22.11
CA ALA A 110 -14.33 -31.61 -23.18
C ALA A 110 -13.09 -32.48 -23.48
N VAL A 111 -12.51 -33.16 -22.47
CA VAL A 111 -11.44 -34.16 -22.67
C VAL A 111 -11.95 -35.37 -23.44
N GLN A 112 -13.12 -35.90 -23.08
CA GLN A 112 -13.75 -37.01 -23.81
C GLN A 112 -14.05 -36.65 -25.28
N ASN A 113 -14.43 -35.40 -25.53
CA ASN A 113 -14.68 -34.86 -26.87
C ASN A 113 -13.41 -34.38 -27.61
N GLY A 114 -12.22 -34.48 -27.00
CA GLY A 114 -10.96 -34.08 -27.61
C GLY A 114 -10.77 -32.56 -27.78
N LEU A 115 -11.52 -31.75 -27.03
CA LEU A 115 -11.46 -30.28 -26.98
C LEU A 115 -10.65 -29.75 -25.79
N ALA A 116 -10.37 -30.59 -24.79
CA ALA A 116 -9.48 -30.30 -23.67
C ALA A 116 -8.51 -31.47 -23.42
N ARG A 117 -7.44 -31.19 -22.68
CA ARG A 117 -6.39 -32.11 -22.22
C ARG A 117 -5.85 -31.57 -20.89
N GLU A 118 -5.17 -32.44 -20.13
CA GLU A 118 -4.48 -32.10 -18.87
C GLU A 118 -5.24 -31.14 -17.94
N ILE A 119 -6.20 -31.65 -17.17
CA ILE A 119 -6.94 -30.84 -16.19
C ILE A 119 -6.28 -30.95 -14.82
N ARG A 120 -6.16 -29.83 -14.11
CA ARG A 120 -5.72 -29.81 -12.71
C ARG A 120 -6.43 -28.73 -11.90
N SER A 121 -7.15 -29.17 -10.87
CA SER A 121 -7.71 -28.31 -9.82
C SER A 121 -6.62 -27.83 -8.85
N PHE A 122 -6.75 -26.58 -8.39
CA PHE A 122 -6.01 -26.01 -7.27
C PHE A 122 -7.01 -25.33 -6.32
N PHE A 123 -6.97 -25.68 -5.04
CA PHE A 123 -7.88 -25.14 -4.03
C PHE A 123 -7.37 -23.82 -3.44
N ILE A 124 -6.05 -23.68 -3.29
CA ILE A 124 -5.43 -22.61 -2.50
C ILE A 124 -5.58 -21.19 -3.09
N VAL A 125 -5.83 -21.09 -4.39
CA VAL A 125 -6.05 -19.84 -5.14
C VAL A 125 -7.32 -19.90 -6.01
N ASN A 126 -8.16 -20.92 -5.76
CA ASN A 126 -9.35 -21.29 -6.53
C ASN A 126 -9.18 -21.14 -8.07
N ILE A 127 -8.25 -21.93 -8.64
CA ILE A 127 -7.91 -21.92 -10.07
C ILE A 127 -7.94 -23.36 -10.61
N ILE A 128 -8.33 -23.52 -11.87
CA ILE A 128 -8.15 -24.76 -12.63
C ILE A 128 -7.18 -24.52 -13.80
N TYR A 129 -6.11 -25.32 -13.87
CA TYR A 129 -5.30 -25.43 -15.09
C TYR A 129 -5.97 -26.38 -16.09
N ALA A 130 -5.97 -26.00 -17.37
CA ALA A 130 -6.36 -26.87 -18.48
C ALA A 130 -5.57 -26.54 -19.75
N GLU A 131 -5.26 -27.55 -20.56
CA GLU A 131 -4.84 -27.38 -21.96
C GLU A 131 -6.08 -27.50 -22.86
N VAL A 132 -6.51 -26.42 -23.52
CA VAL A 132 -7.80 -26.38 -24.24
C VAL A 132 -7.68 -25.95 -25.70
N HIS A 133 -8.56 -26.46 -26.55
CA HIS A 133 -8.70 -25.97 -27.91
C HIS A 133 -9.22 -24.51 -27.92
N PRO A 134 -8.77 -23.62 -28.83
CA PRO A 134 -9.17 -22.21 -28.83
C PRO A 134 -10.68 -21.94 -28.83
N THR A 135 -11.48 -22.84 -29.43
CA THR A 135 -12.95 -22.73 -29.44
C THR A 135 -13.58 -22.88 -28.05
N LEU A 136 -12.90 -23.54 -27.10
CA LEU A 136 -13.40 -23.72 -25.74
C LEU A 136 -13.09 -22.49 -24.86
N VAL A 137 -12.01 -21.75 -25.15
CA VAL A 137 -11.56 -20.60 -24.33
C VAL A 137 -12.65 -19.53 -24.20
N SER A 138 -13.33 -19.18 -25.30
CA SER A 138 -14.42 -18.21 -25.27
C SER A 138 -15.61 -18.70 -24.43
N SER A 139 -15.97 -19.99 -24.54
CA SER A 139 -17.04 -20.58 -23.72
C SER A 139 -16.68 -20.59 -22.23
N LEU A 140 -15.42 -20.86 -21.88
CA LEU A 140 -14.94 -20.82 -20.50
C LEU A 140 -14.96 -19.39 -19.94
N ALA A 141 -14.51 -18.39 -20.71
CA ALA A 141 -14.53 -16.99 -20.31
C ALA A 141 -15.95 -16.43 -20.13
N ARG A 142 -16.93 -16.94 -20.88
CA ARG A 142 -18.35 -16.57 -20.76
C ARG A 142 -19.00 -17.07 -19.46
N ARG A 143 -18.46 -18.13 -18.83
CA ARG A 143 -18.98 -18.59 -17.53
C ARG A 143 -18.76 -17.53 -16.43
N ARG A 144 -19.59 -17.58 -15.38
CA ARG A 144 -19.62 -16.57 -14.31
C ARG A 144 -18.88 -16.95 -13.05
N ASP A 145 -18.86 -18.25 -12.77
CA ASP A 145 -17.93 -18.85 -11.83
C ASP A 145 -16.48 -18.51 -12.23
N VAL A 146 -16.19 -18.25 -13.51
CA VAL A 146 -14.88 -17.79 -14.01
C VAL A 146 -14.74 -16.26 -13.92
N ALA A 147 -13.81 -15.79 -13.10
CA ALA A 147 -13.38 -14.39 -13.03
C ALA A 147 -12.44 -14.01 -14.18
N ALA A 148 -11.51 -14.89 -14.56
CA ALA A 148 -10.53 -14.61 -15.61
C ALA A 148 -9.97 -15.90 -16.24
N ILE A 149 -9.65 -15.82 -17.54
CA ILE A 149 -8.78 -16.78 -18.22
C ILE A 149 -7.38 -16.18 -18.32
N LEU A 150 -6.52 -16.61 -17.40
CA LEU A 150 -5.13 -16.20 -17.29
C LEU A 150 -4.23 -17.13 -18.11
N PRO A 151 -3.09 -16.63 -18.64
CA PRO A 151 -2.10 -17.46 -19.31
C PRO A 151 -1.33 -18.30 -18.29
N ASN A 152 -1.02 -19.55 -18.63
CA ASN A 152 0.05 -20.27 -17.91
C ASN A 152 1.39 -19.60 -18.25
N THR A 153 1.83 -18.66 -17.41
CA THR A 153 2.93 -17.74 -17.73
C THR A 153 4.27 -18.34 -17.35
N ALA A 154 5.26 -18.21 -18.23
CA ALA A 154 6.65 -18.52 -17.90
C ALA A 154 7.18 -17.58 -16.81
N VAL A 155 7.75 -18.14 -15.75
CA VAL A 155 8.32 -17.41 -14.62
C VAL A 155 9.79 -17.79 -14.49
N GLY A 156 10.66 -16.79 -14.32
CA GLY A 156 12.10 -17.03 -14.14
C GLY A 156 12.49 -17.11 -12.66
N LYS A 157 13.57 -17.83 -12.38
CA LYS A 157 14.33 -17.64 -11.13
C LYS A 157 14.95 -16.23 -11.09
N ALA A 158 15.13 -15.66 -9.89
CA ALA A 158 15.61 -14.29 -9.73
C ALA A 158 17.14 -14.21 -9.82
N ASP A 159 17.70 -14.66 -10.94
CA ASP A 159 19.13 -14.89 -11.16
C ASP A 159 19.94 -13.63 -11.51
N GLY A 160 21.16 -13.57 -10.98
CA GLY A 160 22.22 -12.68 -11.44
C GLY A 160 23.39 -13.49 -12.01
N ALA A 161 24.46 -12.82 -12.41
CA ALA A 161 25.54 -13.48 -13.14
C ALA A 161 26.28 -14.53 -12.30
N VAL A 162 26.28 -15.78 -12.77
CA VAL A 162 27.17 -16.85 -12.26
C VAL A 162 28.59 -16.57 -12.74
N THR A 163 29.51 -16.30 -11.82
CA THR A 163 30.94 -16.06 -12.10
C THR A 163 31.78 -17.25 -11.65
N GLU A 164 32.17 -18.11 -12.59
CA GLU A 164 33.20 -19.13 -12.35
C GLU A 164 34.60 -18.49 -12.35
N THR A 165 35.06 -17.87 -11.25
CA THR A 165 36.50 -17.87 -10.88
C THR A 165 36.87 -17.36 -9.47
N ASP A 166 37.97 -17.94 -8.98
CA ASP A 166 38.85 -17.59 -7.84
C ASP A 166 38.28 -17.60 -6.41
N PHE A 167 38.54 -18.70 -5.70
CA PHE A 167 38.20 -18.93 -4.28
C PHE A 167 39.04 -18.12 -3.27
N SER A 168 39.56 -16.94 -3.66
CA SER A 168 40.47 -16.12 -2.85
C SER A 168 39.76 -15.07 -1.98
N LEU A 169 38.44 -14.92 -2.13
CA LEU A 169 37.57 -14.08 -1.30
C LEU A 169 37.32 -14.70 0.09
N ASN A 170 36.96 -13.86 1.07
CA ASN A 170 36.51 -14.32 2.39
C ASN A 170 35.14 -15.01 2.23
N GLN A 171 35.10 -16.34 2.38
CA GLN A 171 33.94 -17.16 2.00
C GLN A 171 32.72 -16.95 2.91
N ASP A 172 32.92 -16.43 4.13
CA ASP A 172 31.89 -16.36 5.16
C ASP A 172 31.48 -14.90 5.49
N TRP A 173 31.86 -13.93 4.67
CA TRP A 173 31.63 -12.49 4.92
C TRP A 173 30.16 -12.17 5.17
N ASN A 174 29.27 -12.86 4.45
CA ASN A 174 27.82 -12.74 4.51
C ASN A 174 27.28 -13.14 5.89
N LEU A 175 27.83 -14.20 6.48
CA LEU A 175 27.44 -14.70 7.81
C LEU A 175 27.99 -13.83 8.94
N GLU A 176 29.20 -13.29 8.77
CA GLU A 176 29.80 -12.34 9.70
C GLU A 176 29.01 -11.02 9.73
N ASP A 177 28.74 -10.44 8.56
CA ASP A 177 28.13 -9.11 8.42
C ASP A 177 26.67 -9.07 8.91
N ILE A 178 25.90 -10.15 8.74
CA ILE A 178 24.56 -10.27 9.34
C ILE A 178 24.55 -10.85 10.77
N GLY A 179 25.72 -11.10 11.39
CA GLY A 179 25.85 -11.46 12.81
C GLY A 179 25.59 -12.93 13.17
N VAL A 180 25.48 -13.84 12.19
CA VAL A 180 25.12 -15.25 12.38
C VAL A 180 26.12 -15.99 13.27
N PHE A 181 27.42 -15.69 13.17
CA PHE A 181 28.43 -16.33 14.01
C PHE A 181 28.23 -16.11 15.52
N ALA A 182 27.65 -14.97 15.93
CA ALA A 182 27.31 -14.73 17.33
C ALA A 182 26.12 -15.60 17.80
N VAL A 183 25.18 -15.87 16.90
CA VAL A 183 24.03 -16.75 17.12
C VAL A 183 24.48 -18.22 17.21
N HIS A 184 25.28 -18.70 16.26
CA HIS A 184 25.85 -20.07 16.29
C HIS A 184 26.69 -20.31 17.54
N LYS A 185 27.52 -19.34 17.94
CA LYS A 185 28.31 -19.40 19.18
C LYS A 185 27.45 -19.48 20.45
N SER A 186 26.19 -19.05 20.37
CA SER A 186 25.18 -19.21 21.43
C SER A 186 24.49 -20.59 21.43
N GLY A 187 24.90 -21.52 20.55
CA GLY A 187 24.34 -22.86 20.42
C GLY A 187 23.05 -22.95 19.62
N ILE A 188 22.67 -21.87 18.92
CA ILE A 188 21.43 -21.81 18.13
C ILE A 188 21.77 -22.07 16.66
N THR A 189 21.03 -22.99 16.06
CA THR A 189 21.28 -23.48 14.71
C THR A 189 20.00 -23.59 13.86
N GLY A 190 18.82 -23.27 14.41
CA GLY A 190 17.54 -23.48 13.72
C GLY A 190 16.90 -24.86 13.97
N SER A 191 17.49 -25.69 14.85
CA SER A 191 16.98 -27.03 15.13
C SER A 191 15.54 -27.05 15.64
N GLY A 192 14.73 -27.93 15.04
CA GLY A 192 13.30 -28.06 15.30
C GLY A 192 12.41 -27.30 14.33
N VAL A 193 12.96 -26.37 13.53
CA VAL A 193 12.24 -25.61 12.50
C VAL A 193 12.36 -26.31 11.14
N VAL A 194 11.30 -26.25 10.33
CA VAL A 194 11.27 -26.75 8.96
C VAL A 194 11.17 -25.60 7.96
N VAL A 195 12.09 -25.55 7.00
CA VAL A 195 12.05 -24.60 5.87
C VAL A 195 11.54 -25.29 4.60
N GLY A 196 10.64 -24.63 3.88
CA GLY A 196 10.19 -25.00 2.55
C GLY A 196 10.94 -24.22 1.48
N ILE A 197 11.39 -24.91 0.42
CA ILE A 197 12.10 -24.30 -0.71
C ILE A 197 11.30 -24.54 -1.98
N ILE A 198 10.84 -23.47 -2.65
CA ILE A 198 10.21 -23.54 -3.98
C ILE A 198 11.23 -22.99 -4.99
N ASP A 199 11.83 -23.88 -5.79
CA ASP A 199 13.00 -23.55 -6.63
C ASP A 199 13.22 -24.62 -7.74
N THR A 200 14.42 -24.69 -8.34
CA THR A 200 14.83 -25.72 -9.33
C THR A 200 14.94 -27.14 -8.76
N GLY A 201 14.75 -27.30 -7.45
CA GLY A 201 14.92 -28.54 -6.71
C GLY A 201 16.07 -28.44 -5.71
N VAL A 202 16.45 -29.57 -5.10
CA VAL A 202 17.58 -29.65 -4.18
C VAL A 202 18.28 -31.00 -4.33
N ASP A 203 19.59 -30.98 -4.51
CA ASP A 203 20.43 -32.18 -4.47
C ASP A 203 20.49 -32.77 -3.03
N TRP A 204 19.53 -33.62 -2.68
CA TRP A 204 19.46 -34.21 -1.33
C TRP A 204 20.66 -35.06 -0.94
N ASN A 205 21.44 -35.58 -1.91
CA ASN A 205 22.63 -36.37 -1.59
C ASN A 205 23.88 -35.49 -1.38
N HIS A 206 23.76 -34.18 -1.56
CA HIS A 206 24.81 -33.23 -1.30
C HIS A 206 25.32 -33.39 0.15
N PRO A 207 26.63 -33.65 0.40
CA PRO A 207 27.15 -33.98 1.73
C PRO A 207 26.89 -32.93 2.82
N ASP A 208 26.61 -31.70 2.40
CA ASP A 208 26.31 -30.54 3.24
C ASP A 208 24.82 -30.36 3.58
N LEU A 209 23.92 -31.05 2.86
CA LEU A 209 22.46 -30.89 2.95
C LEU A 209 21.73 -32.17 3.33
N GLU A 210 22.29 -33.34 3.02
CA GLU A 210 21.66 -34.66 3.18
C GLU A 210 21.02 -34.85 4.56
N ARG A 211 21.76 -34.55 5.62
CA ARG A 211 21.34 -34.76 7.01
C ARG A 211 20.39 -33.69 7.55
N ARG A 212 20.08 -32.66 6.74
CA ARG A 212 19.05 -31.66 7.02
C ARG A 212 17.79 -31.87 6.20
N TRP A 213 17.79 -32.74 5.18
CA TRP A 213 16.54 -33.11 4.54
C TRP A 213 15.61 -33.81 5.54
N ARG A 214 14.37 -33.33 5.70
CA ARG A 214 13.40 -33.93 6.64
C ARG A 214 13.05 -35.38 6.28
N GLY A 215 13.21 -35.77 5.01
CA GLY A 215 13.06 -37.14 4.53
C GLY A 215 14.26 -38.07 4.79
N TYR A 216 15.39 -37.56 5.29
CA TYR A 216 16.58 -38.36 5.50
C TYR A 216 16.43 -39.36 6.65
N ASN A 217 16.95 -40.58 6.44
CA ASN A 217 16.95 -41.63 7.44
C ASN A 217 18.30 -42.38 7.42
N PRO A 218 19.21 -42.14 8.37
CA PRO A 218 20.52 -42.83 8.39
C PRO A 218 20.43 -44.32 8.76
N ALA A 219 19.25 -44.81 9.18
CA ALA A 219 19.02 -46.19 9.62
C ALA A 219 18.17 -47.02 8.63
N GLY A 220 17.78 -46.46 7.48
CA GLY A 220 16.88 -47.10 6.52
C GLY A 220 16.80 -46.37 5.18
N PRO A 221 15.80 -46.66 4.33
CA PRO A 221 15.55 -45.85 3.16
C PRO A 221 15.07 -44.45 3.58
N ALA A 222 15.43 -43.44 2.80
CA ALA A 222 14.86 -42.11 2.91
C ALA A 222 13.36 -42.12 2.57
N ASN A 223 12.62 -41.15 3.10
CA ASN A 223 11.18 -41.01 2.91
C ASN A 223 10.84 -39.68 2.21
N PRO A 224 10.61 -39.68 0.88
CA PRO A 224 10.22 -38.49 0.14
C PRO A 224 8.76 -38.05 0.39
N SER A 225 7.87 -38.94 0.85
CA SER A 225 6.51 -38.57 1.23
C SER A 225 6.54 -37.50 2.32
N LEU A 226 5.70 -36.48 2.20
CA LEU A 226 5.66 -35.27 3.03
C LEU A 226 6.94 -34.40 2.98
N ASN A 227 7.96 -34.75 2.20
CA ASN A 227 9.29 -34.11 2.25
C ASN A 227 9.85 -33.67 0.89
N TRP A 228 9.17 -34.02 -0.20
CA TRP A 228 9.55 -33.69 -1.57
C TRP A 228 8.31 -33.58 -2.47
N TYR A 229 8.33 -32.62 -3.38
CA TYR A 229 7.38 -32.52 -4.48
C TYR A 229 8.10 -32.12 -5.77
N ASP A 230 7.68 -32.66 -6.90
CA ASP A 230 8.20 -32.31 -8.23
C ASP A 230 7.02 -31.95 -9.14
N ALA A 231 6.83 -30.64 -9.38
CA ALA A 231 5.77 -30.13 -10.24
C ALA A 231 6.08 -30.31 -11.74
N VAL A 232 7.35 -30.57 -12.08
CA VAL A 232 7.89 -30.50 -13.44
C VAL A 232 7.94 -31.90 -14.08
N ASN A 233 8.70 -32.83 -13.48
CA ASN A 233 8.92 -34.17 -14.02
C ASN A 233 8.28 -35.29 -13.19
N GLY A 234 7.70 -34.97 -12.02
CA GLY A 234 7.08 -35.94 -11.12
C GLY A 234 8.03 -37.01 -10.55
N LEU A 235 9.33 -36.74 -10.45
CA LEU A 235 10.28 -37.71 -9.90
C LEU A 235 10.11 -37.85 -8.38
N SER A 236 10.26 -39.09 -7.89
CA SER A 236 9.91 -39.48 -6.52
C SER A 236 10.96 -39.18 -5.46
N MET A 237 12.14 -38.70 -5.83
CA MET A 237 13.23 -38.31 -4.93
C MET A 237 13.69 -36.90 -5.30
N PRO A 238 14.21 -36.09 -4.36
CA PRO A 238 14.80 -34.81 -4.70
C PRO A 238 15.96 -34.94 -5.67
N TYR A 239 16.14 -33.89 -6.46
CA TYR A 239 17.25 -33.66 -7.36
C TYR A 239 17.25 -32.18 -7.74
N ASP A 240 18.31 -31.73 -8.38
CA ASP A 240 18.44 -30.39 -8.96
C ASP A 240 19.33 -30.52 -10.20
N ASP A 241 18.76 -30.21 -11.36
CA ASP A 241 19.37 -30.32 -12.68
C ASP A 241 19.88 -28.98 -13.22
N ASP A 242 19.51 -27.85 -12.59
CA ASP A 242 20.09 -26.51 -12.81
C ASP A 242 21.19 -26.19 -11.76
N GLY A 243 20.88 -26.35 -10.47
CA GLY A 243 21.79 -26.11 -9.35
C GLY A 243 21.47 -24.89 -8.47
N HIS A 244 20.56 -24.00 -8.88
CA HIS A 244 20.21 -22.80 -8.12
C HIS A 244 19.52 -23.12 -6.79
N GLY A 245 18.51 -23.98 -6.77
CA GLY A 245 17.81 -24.37 -5.55
C GLY A 245 18.71 -25.10 -4.53
N THR A 246 19.70 -25.86 -5.01
CA THR A 246 20.77 -26.42 -4.17
C THR A 246 21.64 -25.33 -3.55
N HIS A 247 21.95 -24.24 -4.26
CA HIS A 247 22.73 -23.11 -3.73
C HIS A 247 21.96 -22.35 -2.66
N VAL A 248 20.68 -22.07 -2.92
CA VAL A 248 19.72 -21.50 -1.96
C VAL A 248 19.59 -22.35 -0.70
N ALA A 249 19.45 -23.68 -0.84
CA ALA A 249 19.37 -24.60 0.29
C ALA A 249 20.63 -24.57 1.18
N GLY A 250 21.83 -24.43 0.59
CA GLY A 250 23.09 -24.28 1.33
C GLY A 250 23.16 -23.02 2.17
N ILE A 251 22.69 -21.87 1.64
CA ILE A 251 22.66 -20.61 2.39
C ILE A 251 21.74 -20.73 3.60
N ILE A 252 20.63 -21.48 3.48
CA ILE A 252 19.70 -21.68 4.60
C ILE A 252 20.27 -22.69 5.60
N ALA A 253 20.68 -23.88 5.16
CA ALA A 253 20.82 -25.06 6.03
C ALA A 253 22.11 -25.89 5.86
N GLY A 254 23.12 -25.42 5.11
CA GLY A 254 24.38 -26.14 4.93
C GLY A 254 25.19 -26.32 6.22
N GLU A 255 25.52 -27.56 6.58
CA GLU A 255 26.17 -27.92 7.85
C GLU A 255 27.64 -27.47 8.00
N ASN A 256 28.37 -27.31 6.89
CA ASN A 256 29.83 -27.11 6.84
C ASN A 256 30.25 -25.63 6.70
N GLY A 257 29.44 -24.71 7.24
CA GLY A 257 29.78 -23.29 7.37
C GLY A 257 29.14 -22.35 6.34
N THR A 258 28.38 -22.89 5.38
CA THR A 258 27.58 -22.13 4.40
C THR A 258 26.22 -21.68 4.96
N GLY A 259 25.62 -22.49 5.82
CA GLY A 259 24.26 -22.28 6.32
C GLY A 259 24.13 -21.24 7.42
N VAL A 260 23.14 -20.36 7.26
CA VAL A 260 22.66 -19.45 8.30
C VAL A 260 22.01 -20.23 9.45
N ALA A 261 21.22 -21.26 9.16
CA ALA A 261 20.53 -22.14 10.10
C ALA A 261 20.90 -23.63 9.86
N PRO A 262 22.15 -24.05 10.13
CA PRO A 262 22.67 -25.39 9.79
C PRO A 262 22.00 -26.54 10.56
N GLY A 263 21.13 -26.23 11.53
CA GLY A 263 20.34 -27.18 12.30
C GLY A 263 18.87 -27.28 11.87
N ALA A 264 18.38 -26.37 11.02
CA ALA A 264 17.02 -26.42 10.49
C ALA A 264 16.86 -27.57 9.51
N SER A 265 15.69 -28.19 9.49
CA SER A 265 15.36 -29.23 8.51
C SER A 265 14.74 -28.60 7.26
N TRP A 266 14.96 -29.15 6.08
CA TRP A 266 14.38 -28.65 4.84
C TRP A 266 13.46 -29.66 4.14
N ILE A 267 12.46 -29.13 3.44
CA ILE A 267 11.66 -29.80 2.40
C ILE A 267 11.70 -28.94 1.14
N ALA A 268 11.50 -29.55 -0.02
CA ALA A 268 11.57 -28.84 -1.29
C ALA A 268 10.43 -29.22 -2.23
N ALA A 269 10.00 -28.24 -3.03
CA ALA A 269 9.15 -28.44 -4.21
C ALA A 269 9.89 -27.90 -5.44
N LYS A 270 10.23 -28.78 -6.39
CA LYS A 270 10.75 -28.35 -7.69
C LYS A 270 9.60 -27.76 -8.51
N ALA A 271 9.75 -26.50 -8.89
CA ALA A 271 8.79 -25.75 -9.70
C ALA A 271 9.39 -25.18 -10.99
N PHE A 272 10.72 -25.22 -11.13
CA PHE A 272 11.48 -24.76 -12.29
C PHE A 272 12.19 -25.95 -12.95
N ASP A 273 12.33 -25.94 -14.27
CA ASP A 273 12.95 -27.01 -15.06
C ASP A 273 14.49 -26.94 -15.10
N GLU A 274 15.12 -27.73 -15.99
CA GLU A 274 16.59 -27.78 -16.18
C GLU A 274 17.20 -26.49 -16.76
N PHE A 275 16.37 -25.54 -17.22
CA PHE A 275 16.77 -24.22 -17.71
C PHE A 275 16.49 -23.10 -16.70
N GLY A 276 15.86 -23.43 -15.56
CA GLY A 276 15.39 -22.44 -14.60
C GLY A 276 14.13 -21.70 -15.04
N GLU A 277 13.33 -22.29 -15.93
CA GLU A 277 12.02 -21.79 -16.33
C GLU A 277 10.92 -22.52 -15.54
N ALA A 278 10.03 -21.78 -14.90
CA ALA A 278 8.79 -22.30 -14.30
C ALA A 278 7.58 -21.86 -15.12
N ASN A 279 6.41 -22.41 -14.79
CA ASN A 279 5.14 -21.83 -15.19
C ASN A 279 4.21 -21.61 -13.98
N SER A 280 3.19 -20.76 -14.16
CA SER A 280 2.21 -20.42 -13.13
C SER A 280 1.55 -21.66 -12.50
N ALA A 281 1.18 -22.68 -13.28
CA ALA A 281 0.57 -23.91 -12.77
C ALA A 281 1.53 -24.72 -11.87
N TRP A 282 2.81 -24.81 -12.23
CA TRP A 282 3.84 -25.46 -11.40
C TRP A 282 4.08 -24.71 -10.09
N LEU A 283 4.07 -23.37 -10.11
CA LEU A 283 4.24 -22.55 -8.91
C LEU A 283 3.02 -22.57 -7.98
N ILE A 284 1.80 -22.62 -8.53
CA ILE A 284 0.59 -22.84 -7.72
C ILE A 284 0.66 -24.22 -7.07
N SER A 285 0.96 -25.26 -7.85
CA SER A 285 1.13 -26.63 -7.36
C SER A 285 2.15 -26.74 -6.23
N ALA A 286 3.33 -26.13 -6.41
CA ALA A 286 4.39 -26.17 -5.41
C ALA A 286 3.98 -25.45 -4.13
N GLY A 287 3.23 -24.36 -4.25
CA GLY A 287 2.76 -23.60 -3.09
C GLY A 287 1.61 -24.24 -2.32
N GLU A 288 0.69 -24.92 -3.03
CA GLU A 288 -0.36 -25.74 -2.44
C GLU A 288 0.23 -26.89 -1.61
N TYR A 289 1.25 -27.57 -2.16
CA TYR A 289 2.02 -28.57 -1.43
C TYR A 289 2.71 -27.99 -0.18
N MET A 290 3.18 -26.73 -0.21
CA MET A 290 3.77 -26.12 0.99
C MET A 290 2.73 -25.76 2.06
N LEU A 291 1.45 -25.50 1.71
CA LEU A 291 0.40 -25.32 2.73
C LEU A 291 0.08 -26.65 3.44
N ALA A 292 -0.01 -27.75 2.69
CA ALA A 292 -0.31 -29.06 3.25
C ALA A 292 0.38 -30.20 2.45
N PRO A 293 1.60 -30.59 2.84
CA PRO A 293 2.35 -31.65 2.17
C PRO A 293 1.59 -32.97 2.07
N LEU A 294 1.81 -33.70 0.97
CA LEU A 294 1.05 -34.91 0.66
C LEU A 294 1.67 -36.19 1.27
N ASP A 295 0.82 -36.99 1.90
CA ASP A 295 1.18 -38.35 2.35
C ASP A 295 1.31 -39.33 1.17
N ALA A 296 1.72 -40.57 1.45
CA ALA A 296 1.91 -41.60 0.42
C ALA A 296 0.62 -42.08 -0.28
N SER A 297 -0.55 -41.64 0.20
CA SER A 297 -1.87 -41.89 -0.39
C SER A 297 -2.40 -40.66 -1.14
N GLY A 298 -1.71 -39.51 -1.08
CA GLY A 298 -2.14 -38.23 -1.64
C GLY A 298 -3.00 -37.37 -0.71
N ASN A 299 -3.09 -37.69 0.59
CA ASN A 299 -3.83 -36.87 1.54
C ASN A 299 -3.00 -35.63 1.95
N PRO A 300 -3.60 -34.42 2.03
CA PRO A 300 -2.93 -33.22 2.54
C PRO A 300 -2.73 -33.29 4.06
N CYS A 301 -1.57 -32.88 4.55
CA CYS A 301 -1.19 -32.92 5.96
C CYS A 301 -0.66 -31.54 6.42
N PRO A 302 -1.52 -30.61 6.89
CA PRO A 302 -1.11 -29.26 7.31
C PRO A 302 -0.27 -29.25 8.59
N ASP A 303 -0.31 -30.30 9.41
CA ASP A 303 0.61 -30.53 10.53
C ASP A 303 2.07 -30.72 10.07
N MET A 304 2.26 -31.13 8.80
CA MET A 304 3.57 -31.35 8.19
C MET A 304 4.05 -30.16 7.35
N ALA A 305 3.31 -29.05 7.29
CA ALA A 305 3.72 -27.83 6.60
C ALA A 305 5.05 -27.25 7.16
N PRO A 306 5.88 -26.57 6.35
CA PRO A 306 7.05 -25.85 6.84
C PRO A 306 6.63 -24.64 7.68
N ASP A 307 7.57 -24.06 8.43
CA ASP A 307 7.35 -22.85 9.21
C ASP A 307 7.65 -21.57 8.41
N ILE A 308 8.54 -21.68 7.42
CA ILE A 308 8.99 -20.59 6.54
C ILE A 308 9.07 -21.15 5.12
N ILE A 309 8.66 -20.38 4.12
CA ILE A 309 8.83 -20.73 2.70
C ILE A 309 9.75 -19.70 2.04
N ASN A 310 10.86 -20.17 1.50
CA ASN A 310 11.79 -19.38 0.71
C ASN A 310 11.42 -19.43 -0.77
N ASN A 311 11.21 -18.26 -1.37
CA ASN A 311 10.90 -18.08 -2.78
C ASN A 311 11.97 -17.21 -3.44
N SER A 312 12.98 -17.84 -4.00
CA SER A 312 14.12 -17.17 -4.66
C SER A 312 13.84 -16.85 -6.14
N TRP A 313 12.59 -16.53 -6.46
CA TRP A 313 12.05 -16.35 -7.80
C TRP A 313 11.07 -15.17 -7.89
N GLY A 314 10.76 -14.73 -9.11
CA GLY A 314 9.78 -13.68 -9.37
C GLY A 314 9.63 -13.38 -10.87
N MET A 315 8.59 -12.65 -11.23
CA MET A 315 8.29 -12.26 -12.62
C MET A 315 8.36 -10.73 -12.83
N ASP A 316 7.98 -10.27 -14.02
CA ASP A 316 7.88 -8.85 -14.39
C ASP A 316 7.28 -7.98 -13.25
N SER A 317 7.90 -6.83 -13.00
CA SER A 317 7.41 -5.85 -12.04
C SER A 317 6.12 -5.18 -12.53
N GLY A 318 5.07 -5.17 -11.72
CA GLY A 318 3.79 -4.56 -12.05
C GLY A 318 2.71 -4.83 -11.00
N PHE A 319 1.49 -4.38 -11.28
CA PHE A 319 0.32 -4.73 -10.49
C PHE A 319 -0.34 -6.00 -11.07
N ASP A 320 -0.03 -7.15 -10.49
CA ASP A 320 -0.62 -8.45 -10.83
C ASP A 320 -0.73 -9.32 -9.56
N GLU A 321 -1.94 -9.66 -9.16
CA GLU A 321 -2.26 -10.29 -7.88
C GLU A 321 -2.49 -11.81 -7.97
N TRP A 322 -2.14 -12.45 -9.10
CA TRP A 322 -2.40 -13.88 -9.35
C TRP A 322 -1.91 -14.84 -8.25
N TYR A 323 -0.83 -14.50 -7.54
CA TYR A 323 -0.24 -15.31 -6.46
C TYR A 323 -0.54 -14.75 -5.05
N ARG A 324 -1.31 -13.66 -4.93
CA ARG A 324 -1.55 -13.00 -3.65
C ARG A 324 -2.38 -13.82 -2.66
N PRO A 325 -3.44 -14.55 -3.07
CA PRO A 325 -4.20 -15.41 -2.16
C PRO A 325 -3.37 -16.56 -1.58
N MET A 326 -2.39 -17.09 -2.34
CA MET A 326 -1.41 -18.08 -1.86
C MET A 326 -0.62 -17.55 -0.65
N VAL A 327 -0.10 -16.33 -0.77
CA VAL A 327 0.66 -15.67 0.30
C VAL A 327 -0.20 -15.44 1.53
N GLN A 328 -1.45 -15.01 1.34
CA GLN A 328 -2.41 -14.80 2.43
C GLN A 328 -2.75 -16.12 3.14
N ALA A 329 -2.99 -17.21 2.39
CA ALA A 329 -3.25 -18.54 2.94
C ALA A 329 -2.07 -19.08 3.77
N TRP A 330 -0.83 -18.94 3.28
CA TRP A 330 0.36 -19.31 4.04
C TRP A 330 0.48 -18.53 5.36
N ARG A 331 0.30 -17.21 5.33
CA ARG A 331 0.39 -16.38 6.55
C ARG A 331 -0.70 -16.70 7.57
N ALA A 332 -1.94 -16.89 7.11
CA ALA A 332 -3.05 -17.31 7.95
C ALA A 332 -2.80 -18.67 8.62
N ALA A 333 -2.16 -19.61 7.91
CA ALA A 333 -1.70 -20.89 8.45
C ALA A 333 -0.47 -20.79 9.37
N GLY A 334 0.05 -19.59 9.64
CA GLY A 334 1.23 -19.36 10.48
C GLY A 334 2.56 -19.69 9.81
N ILE A 335 2.62 -19.69 8.48
CA ILE A 335 3.82 -19.92 7.68
C ILE A 335 4.33 -18.56 7.18
N LEU A 336 5.63 -18.28 7.30
CA LEU A 336 6.22 -17.01 6.83
C LEU A 336 6.74 -17.15 5.38
N PRO A 337 6.15 -16.46 4.39
CA PRO A 337 6.69 -16.40 3.03
C PRO A 337 7.72 -15.27 2.87
N ILE A 338 8.89 -15.61 2.35
CA ILE A 338 9.99 -14.67 2.07
C ILE A 338 10.32 -14.75 0.59
N PHE A 339 10.45 -13.59 -0.07
CA PHE A 339 10.73 -13.51 -1.50
C PHE A 339 11.96 -12.64 -1.80
N ALA A 340 12.68 -13.04 -2.84
CA ALA A 340 13.68 -12.21 -3.51
C ALA A 340 13.00 -10.97 -4.11
N ALA A 341 13.54 -9.76 -3.89
CA ALA A 341 12.96 -8.52 -4.43
C ALA A 341 12.99 -8.42 -5.98
N GLY A 342 13.71 -9.33 -6.65
CA GLY A 342 13.90 -9.33 -8.10
C GLY A 342 15.20 -8.68 -8.52
N ASN A 343 15.60 -8.90 -9.78
CA ASN A 343 16.86 -8.39 -10.34
C ASN A 343 16.64 -7.35 -11.46
N GLY A 344 15.58 -6.55 -11.34
CA GLY A 344 15.34 -5.40 -12.22
C GLY A 344 15.96 -4.11 -11.67
N SER A 345 16.51 -3.26 -12.54
CA SER A 345 17.09 -1.97 -12.16
C SER A 345 16.14 -0.79 -12.36
N GLY A 346 16.02 0.10 -11.38
CA GLY A 346 15.29 1.38 -11.49
C GLY A 346 13.98 1.40 -10.69
N ALA A 347 13.46 2.59 -10.40
CA ALA A 347 12.31 2.77 -9.53
C ALA A 347 11.07 1.97 -10.00
N GLY A 348 10.55 1.13 -9.10
CA GLY A 348 9.39 0.27 -9.36
C GLY A 348 9.73 -1.08 -9.98
N SER A 349 10.99 -1.53 -9.90
CA SER A 349 11.47 -2.77 -10.49
C SER A 349 11.29 -4.03 -9.64
N ILE A 350 10.59 -3.94 -8.51
CA ILE A 350 10.36 -5.09 -7.62
C ILE A 350 9.40 -6.07 -8.28
N PHE A 351 9.84 -7.32 -8.35
CA PHE A 351 9.14 -8.40 -9.02
C PHE A 351 7.85 -8.77 -8.27
N VAL A 352 6.84 -9.24 -9.00
CA VAL A 352 5.72 -9.99 -8.41
C VAL A 352 6.23 -11.42 -8.11
N PRO A 353 5.93 -12.06 -6.96
CA PRO A 353 5.09 -11.62 -5.83
C PRO A 353 5.73 -10.69 -4.79
N ALA A 354 7.03 -10.40 -4.87
CA ALA A 354 7.76 -9.66 -3.82
C ALA A 354 7.24 -8.24 -3.57
N ASN A 355 6.52 -7.63 -4.51
CA ASN A 355 5.92 -6.31 -4.34
C ASN A 355 4.60 -6.30 -3.52
N TYR A 356 4.04 -7.44 -3.15
CA TYR A 356 2.80 -7.53 -2.36
C TYR A 356 2.98 -6.99 -0.93
N PRO A 357 1.97 -6.32 -0.34
CA PRO A 357 2.03 -5.86 1.04
C PRO A 357 2.39 -6.96 2.04
N GLU A 358 1.82 -8.16 1.87
CA GLU A 358 1.95 -9.31 2.76
C GLU A 358 3.30 -10.05 2.67
N VAL A 359 4.13 -9.78 1.67
CA VAL A 359 5.38 -10.50 1.43
C VAL A 359 6.56 -9.80 2.09
N LEU A 360 7.44 -10.55 2.78
CA LEU A 360 8.73 -10.01 3.22
C LEU A 360 9.74 -10.02 2.05
N ALA A 361 9.93 -8.86 1.43
CA ALA A 361 10.77 -8.71 0.23
C ALA A 361 12.22 -8.38 0.59
N VAL A 362 13.18 -9.09 -0.01
CA VAL A 362 14.60 -9.00 0.34
C VAL A 362 15.45 -8.50 -0.84
N ALA A 363 16.07 -7.32 -0.67
CA ALA A 363 17.05 -6.77 -1.60
C ALA A 363 18.47 -7.30 -1.35
N ALA A 364 19.31 -7.21 -2.38
CA ALA A 364 20.70 -7.64 -2.36
C ALA A 364 21.65 -6.48 -2.06
N VAL A 365 22.60 -6.71 -1.15
CA VAL A 365 23.77 -5.85 -0.94
C VAL A 365 25.08 -6.59 -1.15
N ASN A 366 26.14 -5.82 -1.40
CA ASN A 366 27.50 -6.29 -1.51
C ASN A 366 28.29 -6.15 -0.18
N THR A 367 29.57 -6.52 -0.21
CA THR A 367 30.50 -6.46 0.94
C THR A 367 30.72 -5.07 1.55
N ASP A 368 30.37 -3.99 0.84
CA ASP A 368 30.44 -2.60 1.35
C ASP A 368 29.09 -2.13 1.93
N ASN A 369 28.12 -3.03 2.08
CA ASN A 369 26.72 -2.74 2.42
C ASN A 369 26.06 -1.71 1.48
N ARG A 370 26.45 -1.74 0.20
CA ARG A 370 25.80 -0.98 -0.88
C ARG A 370 24.81 -1.88 -1.61
N ARG A 371 23.68 -1.29 -2.00
CA ARG A 371 22.66 -1.93 -2.85
C ARG A 371 23.34 -2.43 -4.12
N SER A 372 23.25 -3.72 -4.40
CA SER A 372 23.77 -4.28 -5.64
C SER A 372 22.97 -3.72 -6.82
N ILE A 373 23.66 -3.33 -7.89
CA ILE A 373 23.07 -2.56 -9.02
C ILE A 373 21.88 -3.25 -9.69
N PHE A 374 21.85 -4.59 -9.64
CA PHE A 374 20.77 -5.41 -10.19
C PHE A 374 19.55 -5.51 -9.28
N SER A 375 19.65 -5.25 -7.97
CA SER A 375 18.54 -5.51 -7.03
C SER A 375 17.28 -4.72 -7.40
N GLY A 376 16.11 -5.30 -7.16
CA GLY A 376 14.84 -4.59 -7.24
C GLY A 376 14.81 -3.38 -6.28
N GLU A 377 14.21 -2.28 -6.72
CA GLU A 377 13.94 -1.10 -5.90
C GLU A 377 12.51 -0.58 -6.13
N GLY A 378 11.86 -0.12 -5.07
CA GLY A 378 10.49 0.40 -5.11
C GLY A 378 10.38 1.77 -5.80
N PRO A 379 9.19 2.40 -5.79
CA PRO A 379 8.00 2.02 -5.02
C PRO A 379 7.29 0.79 -5.60
N ALA A 380 6.61 0.02 -4.75
CA ALA A 380 5.64 -0.97 -5.19
C ALA A 380 4.38 -0.27 -5.76
N PRO A 381 3.51 -0.96 -6.53
CA PRO A 381 2.31 -0.34 -7.11
C PRO A 381 1.20 -0.06 -6.09
N TYR A 382 1.35 -0.52 -4.84
CA TYR A 382 0.47 -0.20 -3.73
C TYR A 382 0.91 1.13 -3.10
N LEU A 383 -0.06 2.00 -2.78
CA LEU A 383 0.21 3.30 -2.16
C LEU A 383 0.91 3.13 -0.80
N GLU A 384 1.69 4.13 -0.38
CA GLU A 384 2.14 4.26 1.02
C GLU A 384 2.92 3.04 1.61
N ILE A 385 3.49 2.13 0.78
CA ILE A 385 4.41 1.06 1.22
C ILE A 385 5.85 1.24 0.75
N TYR A 386 6.79 0.95 1.65
CA TYR A 386 8.20 0.77 1.33
C TYR A 386 8.46 -0.70 1.01
N LYS A 387 8.85 -0.96 -0.25
CA LYS A 387 9.44 -2.23 -0.69
C LYS A 387 10.81 -1.92 -1.31
N PRO A 388 11.85 -2.75 -1.15
CA PRO A 388 11.89 -4.01 -0.38
C PRO A 388 11.65 -3.76 1.12
N ASP A 389 11.38 -4.80 1.91
CA ASP A 389 11.22 -4.65 3.36
C ASP A 389 12.57 -4.65 4.07
N LEU A 390 13.51 -5.46 3.57
CA LEU A 390 14.84 -5.68 4.15
C LEU A 390 15.90 -5.78 3.04
N ALA A 391 17.17 -5.63 3.45
CA ALA A 391 18.33 -5.97 2.66
C ALA A 391 19.11 -7.13 3.30
N ALA A 392 19.76 -7.96 2.48
CA ALA A 392 20.64 -9.03 2.91
C ALA A 392 21.79 -9.25 1.90
N PRO A 393 22.89 -9.93 2.29
CA PRO A 393 24.00 -10.24 1.39
C PRO A 393 23.53 -10.96 0.12
N GLY A 394 23.84 -10.42 -1.05
CA GLY A 394 23.36 -10.97 -2.33
C GLY A 394 24.37 -10.90 -3.48
N GLU A 395 25.63 -10.60 -3.22
CA GLU A 395 26.67 -10.49 -4.25
C GLU A 395 27.91 -11.33 -3.88
N ASN A 396 28.33 -12.23 -4.77
CA ASN A 396 29.40 -13.21 -4.55
C ASN A 396 29.19 -14.06 -3.28
N ILE A 397 28.02 -14.69 -3.17
CA ILE A 397 27.65 -15.56 -2.05
C ILE A 397 28.14 -16.98 -2.31
N PHE A 398 28.96 -17.51 -1.40
CA PHE A 398 29.50 -18.86 -1.44
C PHE A 398 28.50 -19.85 -0.83
N SER A 399 28.12 -20.88 -1.59
CA SER A 399 27.22 -21.94 -1.13
C SER A 399 27.38 -23.22 -1.94
N THR A 400 26.61 -24.24 -1.60
CA THR A 400 26.56 -25.57 -2.19
C THR A 400 26.17 -25.55 -3.68
N ARG A 401 26.56 -26.60 -4.41
CA ARG A 401 26.29 -26.76 -5.85
C ARG A 401 25.91 -28.20 -6.13
N ALA A 402 24.87 -28.42 -6.93
CA ALA A 402 24.44 -29.75 -7.36
C ALA A 402 25.62 -30.60 -7.88
N GLY A 403 25.65 -31.87 -7.48
CA GLY A 403 26.77 -32.79 -7.68
C GLY A 403 27.81 -32.79 -6.54
N GLY A 404 27.47 -32.28 -5.36
CA GLY A 404 28.34 -32.32 -4.16
C GLY A 404 29.45 -31.27 -4.09
N GLY A 405 29.31 -30.14 -4.79
CA GLY A 405 30.32 -29.08 -4.89
C GLY A 405 29.94 -27.75 -4.22
N TYR A 406 30.67 -26.69 -4.55
CA TYR A 406 30.38 -25.32 -4.09
C TYR A 406 30.60 -24.31 -5.22
N SER A 407 29.88 -23.19 -5.20
CA SER A 407 30.00 -22.09 -6.17
C SER A 407 29.64 -20.72 -5.59
N LEU A 408 30.06 -19.66 -6.29
CA LEU A 408 29.65 -18.28 -6.04
C LEU A 408 28.46 -17.92 -6.93
N MET A 409 27.45 -17.26 -6.37
CA MET A 409 26.33 -16.67 -7.11
C MET A 409 26.03 -15.25 -6.61
N SER A 410 25.34 -14.46 -7.44
CA SER A 410 24.85 -13.12 -7.10
C SER A 410 23.40 -12.97 -7.55
N GLY A 411 22.57 -12.28 -6.79
CA GLY A 411 21.15 -12.10 -7.05
C GLY A 411 20.37 -11.80 -5.77
N THR A 412 19.17 -11.22 -5.89
CA THR A 412 18.22 -11.19 -4.77
C THR A 412 17.75 -12.59 -4.38
N SER A 413 17.81 -13.55 -5.32
CA SER A 413 17.59 -14.98 -5.07
C SER A 413 18.51 -15.59 -4.00
N VAL A 414 19.75 -15.10 -3.87
CA VAL A 414 20.68 -15.51 -2.80
C VAL A 414 20.67 -14.58 -1.59
N ALA A 415 19.96 -13.44 -1.65
CA ALA A 415 19.70 -12.58 -0.50
C ALA A 415 18.55 -13.10 0.37
N ALA A 416 17.41 -13.46 -0.24
CA ALA A 416 16.25 -14.05 0.45
C ALA A 416 16.56 -15.21 1.42
N PRO A 417 17.37 -16.24 1.07
CA PRO A 417 17.68 -17.35 1.96
C PRO A 417 18.43 -16.96 3.24
N HIS A 418 19.11 -15.81 3.27
CA HIS A 418 19.69 -15.30 4.52
C HIS A 418 18.59 -14.94 5.53
N VAL A 419 17.54 -14.23 5.09
CA VAL A 419 16.41 -13.86 5.96
C VAL A 419 15.62 -15.10 6.38
N THR A 420 15.43 -16.07 5.47
CA THR A 420 14.86 -17.39 5.78
C THR A 420 15.63 -18.11 6.87
N GLY A 421 16.96 -18.19 6.75
CA GLY A 421 17.79 -18.81 7.77
C GLY A 421 17.69 -18.10 9.12
N ILE A 422 17.69 -16.76 9.14
CA ILE A 422 17.55 -16.02 10.40
C ILE A 422 16.17 -16.26 11.03
N ALA A 423 15.09 -16.29 10.24
CA ALA A 423 13.76 -16.64 10.75
C ALA A 423 13.76 -18.02 11.41
N ALA A 424 14.48 -19.00 10.85
CA ALA A 424 14.62 -20.34 11.44
C ALA A 424 15.45 -20.32 12.74
N LEU A 425 16.50 -19.49 12.82
CA LEU A 425 17.22 -19.27 14.09
C LEU A 425 16.29 -18.73 15.18
N LEU A 426 15.44 -17.74 14.87
CA LEU A 426 14.51 -17.11 15.82
C LEU A 426 13.40 -18.08 16.27
N LEU A 427 12.74 -18.78 15.33
CA LEU A 427 11.69 -19.76 15.64
C LEU A 427 12.21 -20.95 16.46
N SER A 428 13.48 -21.32 16.30
CA SER A 428 14.12 -22.35 17.14
C SER A 428 14.36 -21.90 18.60
N GLN A 429 14.14 -20.62 18.92
CA GLN A 429 14.21 -20.07 20.27
C GLN A 429 12.83 -19.75 20.83
N ASP A 430 11.95 -19.14 20.03
CA ASP A 430 10.55 -18.96 20.38
C ASP A 430 9.62 -19.43 19.25
N PRO A 431 9.00 -20.63 19.38
CA PRO A 431 8.04 -21.12 18.40
C PRO A 431 6.66 -20.42 18.49
N ASN A 432 6.46 -19.43 19.37
CA ASN A 432 5.24 -18.62 19.42
C ASN A 432 5.25 -17.41 18.47
N LEU A 433 6.38 -17.12 17.82
CA LEU A 433 6.51 -16.00 16.89
C LEU A 433 5.64 -16.24 15.65
N THR A 434 4.70 -15.34 15.38
CA THR A 434 3.88 -15.35 14.15
C THR A 434 4.63 -14.67 12.99
N PRO A 435 4.21 -14.84 11.72
CA PRO A 435 4.81 -14.12 10.60
C PRO A 435 4.89 -12.59 10.81
N GLU A 436 3.86 -11.99 11.40
CA GLU A 436 3.77 -10.56 11.73
C GLU A 436 4.79 -10.18 12.82
N THR A 437 5.00 -11.07 13.78
CA THR A 437 5.93 -10.85 14.90
C THR A 437 7.38 -10.96 14.42
N LEU A 438 7.69 -11.95 13.58
CA LEU A 438 9.00 -12.08 12.92
C LEU A 438 9.31 -10.86 12.05
N GLU A 439 8.35 -10.45 11.21
CA GLU A 439 8.45 -9.26 10.38
C GLU A 439 8.69 -7.98 11.19
N ALA A 440 7.97 -7.81 12.31
CA ALA A 440 8.18 -6.68 13.23
C ALA A 440 9.59 -6.70 13.86
N VAL A 441 10.04 -7.86 14.37
CA VAL A 441 11.40 -8.05 14.93
C VAL A 441 12.46 -7.69 13.89
N PHE A 442 12.34 -8.16 12.64
CA PHE A 442 13.28 -7.81 11.59
C PHE A 442 13.30 -6.31 11.30
N LYS A 443 12.13 -5.67 11.17
CA LYS A 443 12.01 -4.23 10.87
C LYS A 443 12.53 -3.34 12.01
N GLN A 444 12.42 -3.77 13.27
CA GLN A 444 12.95 -3.06 14.44
C GLN A 444 14.47 -3.23 14.63
N THR A 445 15.02 -4.38 14.23
CA THR A 445 16.43 -4.76 14.52
C THR A 445 17.37 -4.69 13.32
N ALA A 446 16.86 -4.41 12.11
CA ALA A 446 17.68 -4.15 10.94
C ALA A 446 18.63 -2.97 11.15
N LEU A 447 19.86 -3.09 10.66
CA LEU A 447 20.82 -1.98 10.61
C LEU A 447 20.42 -1.02 9.48
N PRO A 448 20.03 0.23 9.76
CA PRO A 448 19.54 1.13 8.73
C PRO A 448 20.60 1.45 7.66
N LEU A 449 20.24 1.27 6.39
CA LEU A 449 21.11 1.56 5.25
C LEU A 449 20.58 2.73 4.42
N THR A 450 21.50 3.63 4.05
CA THR A 450 21.22 4.84 3.26
C THR A 450 22.34 5.14 2.27
N ASP A 451 22.02 5.88 1.21
CA ASP A 451 22.98 6.39 0.23
C ASP A 451 22.52 7.74 -0.38
N SER A 452 23.16 8.16 -1.49
CA SER A 452 22.84 9.44 -2.15
C SER A 452 21.49 9.46 -2.89
N GLN A 453 20.92 8.30 -3.22
CA GLN A 453 19.59 8.15 -3.82
C GLN A 453 18.54 7.96 -2.72
N TYR A 454 18.89 7.24 -1.65
CA TYR A 454 18.03 6.92 -0.51
C TYR A 454 18.62 7.45 0.81
N PRO A 455 18.45 8.75 1.14
CA PRO A 455 19.11 9.38 2.29
C PRO A 455 18.47 9.05 3.65
N ASP A 456 17.22 8.57 3.67
CA ASP A 456 16.41 8.33 4.87
C ASP A 456 16.09 6.83 5.04
N THR A 457 15.51 6.43 6.19
CA THR A 457 15.03 5.06 6.44
C THR A 457 13.60 5.05 7.06
N PRO A 458 12.74 4.08 6.74
CA PRO A 458 12.88 3.09 5.67
C PRO A 458 12.84 3.76 4.28
N ASN A 459 13.33 3.06 3.25
CA ASN A 459 13.41 3.58 1.89
C ASN A 459 13.18 2.49 0.83
N CYS A 460 12.95 2.92 -0.42
CA CYS A 460 12.67 2.01 -1.53
C CYS A 460 13.89 1.25 -2.08
N GLY A 461 15.10 1.46 -1.54
CA GLY A 461 16.31 0.75 -1.98
C GLY A 461 16.74 -0.39 -1.06
N TYR A 462 16.63 -0.18 0.25
CA TYR A 462 17.10 -1.10 1.31
C TYR A 462 15.99 -1.53 2.28
N GLY A 463 14.78 -0.98 2.14
CA GLY A 463 13.71 -1.18 3.11
C GLY A 463 14.06 -0.54 4.44
N TYR A 464 13.92 -1.31 5.52
CA TYR A 464 14.33 -0.91 6.87
C TYR A 464 15.86 -1.00 7.06
N GLY A 465 16.58 -1.75 6.22
CA GLY A 465 18.04 -1.88 6.25
C GLY A 465 18.52 -3.34 6.20
N LEU A 466 19.80 -3.55 6.53
CA LEU A 466 20.43 -4.87 6.56
C LEU A 466 19.86 -5.72 7.71
N VAL A 467 19.43 -6.94 7.42
CA VAL A 467 19.00 -7.91 8.45
C VAL A 467 20.14 -8.26 9.43
N LYS A 468 19.85 -8.33 10.72
CA LYS A 468 20.84 -8.62 11.79
C LYS A 468 20.36 -9.75 12.70
N ALA A 469 20.96 -10.94 12.55
CA ALA A 469 20.60 -12.15 13.27
C ALA A 469 20.83 -12.06 14.78
N ASP A 470 21.92 -11.40 15.17
CA ASP A 470 22.33 -11.18 16.56
C ASP A 470 21.43 -10.17 17.27
N ALA A 471 21.07 -9.07 16.60
CA ALA A 471 20.14 -8.07 17.12
C ALA A 471 18.70 -8.62 17.23
N ALA A 472 18.22 -9.30 16.20
CA ALA A 472 16.91 -9.95 16.20
C ALA A 472 16.79 -11.01 17.31
N LEU A 473 17.84 -11.82 17.50
CA LEU A 473 17.89 -12.81 18.57
C LEU A 473 17.92 -12.17 19.96
N ALA A 474 18.65 -11.06 20.13
CA ALA A 474 18.69 -10.36 21.41
C ALA A 474 17.28 -9.93 21.84
N LEU A 475 16.51 -9.33 20.94
CA LEU A 475 15.12 -8.93 21.19
C LEU A 475 14.22 -10.13 21.53
N VAL A 476 14.29 -11.22 20.77
CA VAL A 476 13.49 -12.44 21.01
C VAL A 476 13.83 -13.14 22.34
N ARG A 477 15.06 -13.00 22.84
CA ARG A 477 15.49 -13.59 24.12
C ARG A 477 15.07 -12.81 25.35
N GLU A 478 14.63 -11.56 25.20
CA GLU A 478 14.18 -10.75 26.32
C GLU A 478 12.71 -11.03 26.69
N PRO A 479 12.31 -10.84 27.95
CA PRO A 479 10.90 -10.78 28.30
C PRO A 479 10.26 -9.62 27.54
N THR A 480 9.46 -9.93 26.52
CA THR A 480 8.80 -8.96 25.64
C THR A 480 7.29 -8.99 25.85
N GLY A 481 6.63 -7.92 25.44
CA GLY A 481 5.19 -7.87 25.19
C GLY A 481 4.91 -7.21 23.84
N ILE A 482 3.79 -7.55 23.20
CA ILE A 482 3.43 -7.03 21.89
C ILE A 482 2.42 -5.89 22.06
N ILE A 483 2.75 -4.71 21.52
CA ILE A 483 1.81 -3.59 21.40
C ILE A 483 1.41 -3.49 19.93
N GLN A 484 0.13 -3.65 19.64
CA GLN A 484 -0.40 -3.56 18.28
C GLN A 484 -1.67 -2.72 18.25
N GLY A 485 -2.10 -2.27 17.07
CA GLY A 485 -3.25 -1.37 17.00
C GLY A 485 -3.40 -0.66 15.69
N LYS A 486 -4.32 0.31 15.64
CA LYS A 486 -4.61 1.15 14.47
C LYS A 486 -4.45 2.64 14.82
N VAL A 487 -3.87 3.41 13.92
CA VAL A 487 -3.84 4.88 13.99
C VAL A 487 -4.77 5.48 12.96
N SER A 488 -5.69 6.35 13.39
CA SER A 488 -6.68 6.97 12.51
C SER A 488 -7.04 8.41 12.92
N ALA A 489 -7.68 9.15 12.03
CA ALA A 489 -8.27 10.46 12.28
C ALA A 489 -9.80 10.35 12.35
N PRO A 490 -10.44 10.72 13.46
CA PRO A 490 -11.89 10.90 13.49
C PRO A 490 -12.30 12.00 12.52
N ILE A 491 -13.25 11.70 11.63
CA ILE A 491 -13.80 12.66 10.67
C ILE A 491 -15.32 12.74 10.84
N SER A 492 -15.86 13.95 10.83
CA SER A 492 -17.29 14.24 11.03
C SER A 492 -17.91 14.89 9.79
N GLY A 493 -19.21 14.71 9.59
CA GLY A 493 -19.91 15.23 8.41
C GLY A 493 -19.63 14.46 7.12
N VAL A 494 -19.07 13.24 7.25
CA VAL A 494 -18.94 12.25 6.17
C VAL A 494 -20.13 11.30 6.19
N SER A 495 -20.54 10.85 5.01
CA SER A 495 -21.60 9.87 4.80
C SER A 495 -21.03 8.50 4.44
N ALA A 496 -21.85 7.45 4.56
CA ALA A 496 -21.58 6.17 3.91
C ALA A 496 -21.80 6.28 2.38
N PRO A 497 -21.31 5.32 1.57
CA PRO A 497 -21.53 5.29 0.13
C PRO A 497 -23.02 5.37 -0.24
N VAL A 498 -23.39 6.12 -1.27
CA VAL A 498 -24.75 6.05 -1.82
C VAL A 498 -24.81 4.86 -2.78
N ILE A 499 -25.68 3.90 -2.49
CA ILE A 499 -25.97 2.75 -3.35
C ILE A 499 -27.22 3.07 -4.16
N THR A 500 -27.12 3.08 -5.50
CA THR A 500 -28.27 3.13 -6.40
C THR A 500 -28.38 1.82 -7.15
N HIS A 501 -29.45 1.06 -6.92
CA HIS A 501 -29.62 -0.30 -7.44
C HIS A 501 -31.06 -0.48 -7.92
N THR A 502 -31.26 -1.19 -9.03
CA THR A 502 -32.58 -1.59 -9.51
C THR A 502 -32.76 -3.07 -9.20
N PRO A 503 -33.61 -3.45 -8.23
CA PRO A 503 -33.78 -4.85 -7.86
C PRO A 503 -34.41 -5.65 -9.00
N ILE A 504 -33.82 -6.82 -9.25
CA ILE A 504 -34.45 -7.91 -9.99
C ILE A 504 -35.58 -8.54 -9.15
N HIS A 505 -36.62 -9.05 -9.82
CA HIS A 505 -37.77 -9.70 -9.17
C HIS A 505 -37.99 -11.14 -9.65
N GLU A 506 -37.48 -11.48 -10.82
CA GLU A 506 -37.57 -12.79 -11.43
C GLU A 506 -36.30 -13.10 -12.22
N TYR A 507 -36.05 -14.38 -12.42
CA TYR A 507 -34.95 -14.88 -13.24
C TYR A 507 -35.29 -16.29 -13.74
N TYR A 508 -34.55 -16.76 -14.74
CA TYR A 508 -34.89 -17.95 -15.52
C TYR A 508 -33.92 -19.10 -15.23
N ILE A 509 -34.37 -20.33 -15.50
CA ILE A 509 -33.48 -21.50 -15.48
C ILE A 509 -32.43 -21.35 -16.60
N ASP A 510 -31.18 -21.71 -16.30
CA ASP A 510 -29.99 -21.41 -17.11
C ASP A 510 -29.81 -19.91 -17.45
N GLY A 511 -30.53 -19.06 -16.70
CA GLY A 511 -30.63 -17.62 -16.87
C GLY A 511 -29.53 -16.88 -16.14
N ASP A 512 -28.66 -16.28 -16.93
CA ASP A 512 -27.47 -15.56 -16.50
C ASP A 512 -27.87 -14.21 -15.84
N LEU A 513 -27.97 -14.15 -14.50
CA LEU A 513 -28.50 -13.01 -13.68
C LEU A 513 -27.49 -11.92 -13.18
N PRO A 514 -27.43 -10.69 -13.75
CA PRO A 514 -26.61 -9.59 -13.22
C PRO A 514 -27.20 -8.87 -12.00
N ILE A 515 -26.33 -8.46 -11.08
CA ILE A 515 -26.63 -7.55 -9.98
C ILE A 515 -25.71 -6.33 -10.10
N CYS A 516 -26.26 -5.21 -10.59
CA CYS A 516 -25.52 -3.95 -10.80
C CYS A 516 -25.87 -2.90 -9.73
N ALA A 517 -24.89 -2.15 -9.26
CA ALA A 517 -25.08 -1.00 -8.37
C ALA A 517 -24.23 0.20 -8.80
N GLN A 518 -24.84 1.37 -8.99
CA GLN A 518 -24.11 2.62 -9.14
C GLN A 518 -23.78 3.17 -7.75
N ILE A 519 -22.51 3.49 -7.51
CA ILE A 519 -22.04 4.02 -6.22
C ILE A 519 -21.58 5.47 -6.37
N GLU A 520 -21.94 6.32 -5.40
CA GLU A 520 -21.32 7.63 -5.18
C GLU A 520 -20.76 7.73 -3.74
N ASP A 521 -19.47 8.01 -3.58
CA ASP A 521 -18.82 8.24 -2.28
C ASP A 521 -17.69 9.28 -2.38
N SER A 522 -17.61 10.21 -1.43
CA SER A 522 -16.62 11.30 -1.47
C SER A 522 -15.20 10.89 -1.05
N LEU A 523 -15.06 9.79 -0.30
CA LEU A 523 -13.81 9.29 0.27
C LEU A 523 -13.19 8.15 -0.56
N GLY A 524 -14.03 7.40 -1.27
CA GLY A 524 -13.68 6.24 -2.08
C GLY A 524 -14.04 4.94 -1.38
N VAL A 525 -14.67 4.03 -2.12
CA VAL A 525 -14.93 2.63 -1.78
C VAL A 525 -13.60 1.89 -1.62
N VAL A 526 -13.54 1.03 -0.62
CA VAL A 526 -12.42 0.10 -0.34
C VAL A 526 -12.87 -1.37 -0.21
N LYS A 527 -14.18 -1.63 -0.08
CA LYS A 527 -14.77 -2.98 -0.11
C LYS A 527 -16.15 -2.93 -0.77
N ALA A 528 -16.44 -3.89 -1.64
CA ALA A 528 -17.68 -4.00 -2.41
C ALA A 528 -18.09 -5.48 -2.50
N GLU A 529 -19.28 -5.80 -2.01
CA GLU A 529 -19.72 -7.17 -1.73
C GLU A 529 -21.21 -7.35 -2.04
N MET A 530 -21.58 -8.53 -2.49
CA MET A 530 -22.96 -9.01 -2.51
C MET A 530 -23.08 -10.24 -1.62
N ILE A 531 -24.12 -10.28 -0.80
CA ILE A 531 -24.36 -11.31 0.20
C ILE A 531 -25.67 -12.03 -0.15
N ILE A 532 -25.61 -13.33 -0.39
CA ILE A 532 -26.76 -14.21 -0.61
C ILE A 532 -27.08 -14.95 0.68
N TRP A 533 -28.35 -14.97 1.07
CA TRP A 533 -28.81 -15.65 2.26
C TRP A 533 -29.24 -17.08 1.90
N ASP A 534 -28.45 -18.09 2.27
CA ASP A 534 -28.89 -19.47 2.10
C ASP A 534 -29.74 -19.96 3.28
N SER A 535 -31.00 -20.27 2.98
CA SER A 535 -31.96 -20.85 3.93
C SER A 535 -31.75 -22.34 4.20
N VAL A 536 -30.93 -23.03 3.40
CA VAL A 536 -30.64 -24.47 3.50
C VAL A 536 -29.42 -24.70 4.39
N GLU A 537 -28.29 -24.04 4.14
CA GLU A 537 -27.05 -24.25 4.90
C GLU A 537 -26.86 -23.36 6.14
N GLN A 538 -27.73 -22.35 6.36
CA GLN A 538 -27.64 -21.38 7.48
C GLN A 538 -26.39 -20.48 7.45
N ALA A 539 -25.76 -20.31 6.28
CA ALA A 539 -24.63 -19.42 6.06
C ALA A 539 -24.97 -18.35 5.02
N ASP A 540 -24.45 -17.14 5.22
CA ASP A 540 -24.50 -16.06 4.24
C ASP A 540 -23.29 -16.17 3.30
N ILE A 541 -23.52 -16.37 2.01
CA ILE A 541 -22.44 -16.51 1.01
C ILE A 541 -22.11 -15.14 0.43
N THR A 542 -20.84 -14.74 0.50
CA THR A 542 -20.38 -13.41 0.04
C THR A 542 -19.62 -13.53 -1.28
N PHE A 543 -19.99 -12.69 -2.24
CA PHE A 543 -19.35 -12.54 -3.54
C PHE A 543 -18.76 -11.12 -3.65
N PRO A 544 -17.54 -10.95 -4.17
CA PRO A 544 -17.04 -9.62 -4.49
C PRO A 544 -17.89 -8.99 -5.59
N MET A 545 -17.99 -7.65 -5.60
CA MET A 545 -18.46 -6.91 -6.76
C MET A 545 -17.27 -6.25 -7.44
N ASP A 546 -17.20 -6.34 -8.77
CA ASP A 546 -16.14 -5.72 -9.57
C ASP A 546 -16.54 -4.32 -10.01
N LEU A 547 -15.57 -3.39 -10.06
CA LEU A 547 -15.76 -2.06 -10.65
C LEU A 547 -15.76 -2.19 -12.18
N LEU A 548 -16.93 -2.01 -12.80
CA LEU A 548 -17.16 -2.13 -14.23
C LEU A 548 -16.79 -0.85 -15.01
N ASP A 549 -17.17 0.30 -14.47
CA ASP A 549 -16.96 1.61 -15.09
C ASP A 549 -16.84 2.72 -14.02
N GLY A 550 -16.12 3.79 -14.35
CA GLY A 550 -15.86 4.93 -13.45
C GLY A 550 -14.65 4.73 -12.55
N ASP A 551 -14.75 5.21 -11.31
CA ASP A 551 -13.71 5.06 -10.28
C ASP A 551 -14.31 4.65 -8.92
N ASN A 552 -13.46 4.51 -7.89
CA ASN A 552 -13.91 4.10 -6.56
C ASN A 552 -14.75 5.17 -5.82
N LYS A 553 -14.95 6.37 -6.38
CA LYS A 553 -15.80 7.44 -5.85
C LYS A 553 -17.11 7.59 -6.62
N SER A 554 -17.10 7.30 -7.92
CA SER A 554 -18.28 7.31 -8.78
C SER A 554 -18.14 6.23 -9.84
N GLY A 555 -18.81 5.10 -9.65
CA GLY A 555 -18.64 3.94 -10.53
C GLY A 555 -19.81 2.95 -10.52
N THR A 556 -19.93 2.19 -11.61
CA THR A 556 -20.83 1.03 -11.71
C THR A 556 -20.11 -0.19 -11.17
N TRP A 557 -20.72 -0.89 -10.23
CA TRP A 557 -20.22 -2.13 -9.66
C TRP A 557 -21.14 -3.29 -10.04
N LEU A 558 -20.57 -4.46 -10.33
CA LEU A 558 -21.26 -5.60 -10.91
C LEU A 558 -20.90 -6.89 -10.17
N CYS A 559 -21.91 -7.69 -9.85
CA CYS A 559 -21.76 -9.10 -9.53
C CYS A 559 -22.60 -9.93 -10.49
N TRP A 560 -22.05 -11.03 -10.98
CA TRP A 560 -22.73 -11.95 -11.89
C TRP A 560 -23.08 -13.25 -11.16
N LEU A 561 -24.33 -13.71 -11.24
CA LEU A 561 -24.77 -15.00 -10.69
C LEU A 561 -25.13 -15.98 -11.79
N SER A 562 -24.50 -17.15 -11.80
CA SER A 562 -25.02 -18.38 -12.44
C SER A 562 -25.54 -19.28 -11.33
N PHE A 563 -26.59 -20.05 -11.64
CA PHE A 563 -27.06 -21.13 -10.80
C PHE A 563 -26.81 -22.44 -11.52
N GLU A 564 -26.21 -23.39 -10.82
CA GLU A 564 -25.49 -24.49 -11.46
C GLU A 564 -26.17 -25.85 -11.26
N GLU A 565 -26.72 -26.15 -10.08
CA GLU A 565 -27.30 -27.48 -9.79
C GLU A 565 -28.68 -27.45 -9.12
N GLU A 566 -28.86 -26.57 -8.12
CA GLU A 566 -30.17 -26.27 -7.54
C GLU A 566 -30.46 -24.78 -7.70
N VAL A 567 -31.20 -24.42 -8.76
CA VAL A 567 -31.64 -23.04 -8.99
C VAL A 567 -32.68 -22.67 -7.91
N PRO A 568 -32.38 -21.74 -6.98
CA PRO A 568 -33.21 -21.57 -5.79
C PRO A 568 -34.56 -20.95 -6.16
N LEU A 569 -35.67 -21.60 -5.78
CA LEU A 569 -37.04 -21.13 -6.07
C LEU A 569 -37.26 -19.65 -5.69
N SER A 570 -36.51 -19.17 -4.70
CA SER A 570 -36.31 -17.74 -4.44
C SER A 570 -34.87 -17.44 -4.04
N LEU A 571 -34.21 -16.54 -4.78
CA LEU A 571 -32.96 -15.90 -4.41
C LEU A 571 -33.23 -14.74 -3.45
N LYS A 572 -32.56 -14.69 -2.30
CA LYS A 572 -32.56 -13.54 -1.40
C LYS A 572 -31.14 -12.96 -1.27
N TYR A 573 -30.97 -11.68 -1.59
CA TYR A 573 -29.65 -11.03 -1.58
C TYR A 573 -29.67 -9.61 -1.00
N THR A 574 -28.50 -9.14 -0.59
CA THR A 574 -28.19 -7.74 -0.23
C THR A 574 -26.84 -7.35 -0.84
N ILE A 575 -26.63 -6.07 -1.13
CA ILE A 575 -25.33 -5.53 -1.55
C ILE A 575 -24.77 -4.59 -0.48
N GLN A 576 -23.46 -4.69 -0.21
CA GLN A 576 -22.72 -3.97 0.83
C GLN A 576 -21.52 -3.24 0.22
N PHE A 577 -21.35 -1.98 0.61
CA PHE A 577 -20.23 -1.13 0.22
C PHE A 577 -19.62 -0.43 1.43
N GLN A 578 -18.29 -0.37 1.51
CA GLN A 578 -17.54 0.29 2.58
C GLN A 578 -16.55 1.31 2.01
N ASN A 579 -16.51 2.52 2.58
CA ASN A 579 -15.54 3.56 2.22
C ASN A 579 -14.29 3.60 3.11
N ARG A 580 -13.29 4.41 2.73
CA ARG A 580 -12.01 4.58 3.47
C ARG A 580 -12.17 5.02 4.94
N ALA A 581 -13.32 5.58 5.35
CA ALA A 581 -13.61 5.94 6.74
C ALA A 581 -14.28 4.82 7.56
N GLY A 582 -14.43 3.62 6.97
CA GLY A 582 -15.09 2.47 7.58
C GLY A 582 -16.63 2.52 7.55
N LEU A 583 -17.22 3.53 6.91
CA LEU A 583 -18.67 3.67 6.83
C LEU A 583 -19.24 2.70 5.79
N LYS A 584 -20.26 1.96 6.20
CA LYS A 584 -20.92 0.93 5.39
C LYS A 584 -22.31 1.37 4.96
N SER A 585 -22.66 1.05 3.72
CA SER A 585 -24.02 1.02 3.23
C SER A 585 -24.38 -0.42 2.87
N VAL A 586 -25.60 -0.84 3.21
CA VAL A 586 -26.13 -2.17 2.90
C VAL A 586 -27.54 -1.97 2.36
N SER A 587 -27.86 -2.58 1.21
CA SER A 587 -29.22 -2.51 0.64
C SER A 587 -30.26 -3.19 1.53
N GLY A 588 -31.54 -2.92 1.26
CA GLY A 588 -32.60 -3.80 1.75
C GLY A 588 -32.45 -5.22 1.20
N PRO A 589 -32.99 -6.25 1.89
CA PRO A 589 -33.02 -7.59 1.34
C PRO A 589 -33.96 -7.63 0.13
N HIS A 590 -33.40 -7.94 -1.04
CA HIS A 590 -34.13 -8.11 -2.29
C HIS A 590 -34.49 -9.59 -2.48
N LEU A 591 -35.58 -9.84 -3.21
CA LEU A 591 -36.08 -11.19 -3.49
C LEU A 591 -36.33 -11.31 -5.00
N ALA A 592 -35.67 -12.29 -5.63
CA ALA A 592 -35.95 -12.69 -7.00
C ALA A 592 -36.46 -14.13 -7.03
N SER A 593 -37.51 -14.41 -7.80
CA SER A 593 -38.11 -15.75 -7.90
C SER A 593 -37.71 -16.44 -9.20
N LEU A 594 -37.49 -17.76 -9.15
CA LEU A 594 -37.29 -18.54 -10.37
C LEU A 594 -38.63 -18.65 -11.11
N VAL A 595 -38.65 -18.31 -12.40
CA VAL A 595 -39.83 -18.49 -13.28
C VAL A 595 -39.47 -19.41 -14.48
N PRO A 596 -40.39 -20.28 -14.95
CA PRO A 596 -40.11 -21.20 -16.06
C PRO A 596 -39.85 -20.48 -17.39
N GLY A 597 -40.47 -19.31 -17.59
CA GLY A 597 -40.38 -18.53 -18.81
C GLY A 597 -41.30 -17.31 -18.82
N ILE A 598 -41.16 -16.49 -19.86
CA ILE A 598 -42.06 -15.37 -20.15
C ILE A 598 -43.43 -15.87 -20.60
N LEU A 599 -44.47 -15.14 -20.24
CA LEU A 599 -45.88 -15.44 -20.53
C LEU A 599 -46.49 -14.39 -21.49
N PRO A 600 -47.61 -14.69 -22.17
CA PRO A 600 -48.25 -13.77 -23.11
C PRO A 600 -48.54 -12.38 -22.52
N ALA A 601 -48.47 -11.37 -23.39
CA ALA A 601 -48.39 -9.94 -23.07
C ALA A 601 -47.02 -9.46 -22.54
N TYR A 602 -45.99 -10.30 -22.57
CA TYR A 602 -44.60 -9.84 -22.53
C TYR A 602 -44.27 -9.01 -23.77
N THR A 603 -43.68 -7.83 -23.55
CA THR A 603 -43.17 -6.93 -24.58
C THR A 603 -41.85 -6.34 -24.11
N ASN A 604 -40.84 -6.29 -24.97
CA ASN A 604 -39.57 -5.64 -24.68
C ASN A 604 -39.15 -4.75 -25.86
N ASP A 605 -39.07 -3.44 -25.63
CA ASP A 605 -38.53 -2.44 -26.57
C ASP A 605 -37.01 -2.24 -26.39
N PHE A 606 -36.40 -3.11 -25.60
CA PHE A 606 -34.98 -3.10 -25.27
C PHE A 606 -34.46 -1.82 -24.62
N SER A 607 -35.29 -0.90 -24.12
CA SER A 607 -34.80 0.35 -23.45
C SER A 607 -34.18 0.15 -22.07
N GLN A 608 -34.34 -1.04 -21.48
CA GLN A 608 -33.77 -1.46 -20.20
C GLN A 608 -33.03 -2.78 -20.38
N TYR A 609 -32.15 -3.16 -19.43
CA TYR A 609 -31.40 -4.41 -19.55
C TYR A 609 -32.38 -5.59 -19.73
N PRO A 610 -32.27 -6.34 -20.83
CA PRO A 610 -33.27 -7.33 -21.19
C PRO A 610 -33.03 -8.63 -20.41
N VAL A 611 -33.49 -8.66 -19.16
CA VAL A 611 -33.34 -9.81 -18.25
C VAL A 611 -33.83 -11.10 -18.92
N GLY A 612 -32.99 -12.14 -18.88
CA GLY A 612 -33.24 -13.44 -19.52
C GLY A 612 -32.80 -13.54 -20.97
N TRP A 613 -32.45 -12.44 -21.64
CA TRP A 613 -31.81 -12.49 -22.96
C TRP A 613 -30.33 -12.78 -22.81
N THR A 614 -29.81 -13.71 -23.61
CA THR A 614 -28.40 -14.08 -23.65
C THR A 614 -27.88 -13.99 -25.08
N TRP A 615 -26.60 -13.67 -25.28
CA TRP A 615 -26.05 -13.51 -26.62
C TRP A 615 -24.54 -13.75 -26.70
N ASP A 616 -24.09 -14.10 -27.91
CA ASP A 616 -22.71 -14.46 -28.24
C ASP A 616 -22.30 -13.98 -29.64
N GLY A 617 -20.99 -14.00 -29.91
CA GLY A 617 -20.39 -13.56 -31.17
C GLY A 617 -20.42 -12.04 -31.32
N ASP A 618 -20.92 -11.56 -32.45
CA ASP A 618 -20.96 -10.14 -32.79
C ASP A 618 -22.21 -9.40 -32.29
N TRP A 619 -23.19 -10.06 -31.66
CA TRP A 619 -24.37 -9.38 -31.10
C TRP A 619 -24.00 -8.38 -30.00
N GLU A 620 -24.50 -7.15 -30.13
CA GLU A 620 -24.34 -6.03 -29.20
C GLU A 620 -25.76 -5.54 -28.81
N TRP A 621 -25.97 -5.08 -27.57
CA TRP A 621 -27.20 -4.38 -27.15
C TRP A 621 -26.92 -2.89 -26.97
N GLY A 622 -27.75 -2.00 -27.53
CA GLY A 622 -27.53 -0.55 -27.46
C GLY A 622 -28.14 0.24 -28.63
N ASN A 623 -27.68 1.47 -28.81
CA ASN A 623 -28.14 2.39 -29.86
C ASN A 623 -27.14 2.47 -31.02
N GLY A 624 -25.86 2.17 -30.75
CA GLY A 624 -24.77 2.09 -31.72
C GLY A 624 -24.34 3.43 -32.32
N SER A 625 -23.17 3.43 -32.97
CA SER A 625 -22.80 4.45 -33.96
C SER A 625 -23.14 4.06 -35.41
N ARG A 626 -23.51 2.79 -35.65
CA ARG A 626 -23.79 2.18 -36.96
C ARG A 626 -25.17 1.52 -37.00
N GLY A 627 -25.54 1.02 -38.18
CA GLY A 627 -26.79 0.32 -38.42
C GLY A 627 -28.03 1.23 -38.43
N PRO A 628 -29.23 0.64 -38.36
CA PRO A 628 -30.47 1.35 -38.11
C PRO A 628 -30.51 1.89 -36.67
N LYS A 629 -31.38 2.88 -36.42
CA LYS A 629 -31.72 3.33 -35.07
C LYS A 629 -32.94 2.57 -34.54
N PRO A 630 -33.09 2.43 -33.20
CA PRO A 630 -34.30 1.90 -32.57
C PRO A 630 -35.56 2.55 -33.14
N GLN A 631 -36.59 1.74 -33.42
CA GLN A 631 -37.90 2.25 -33.83
C GLN A 631 -38.66 2.86 -32.64
N LEU A 632 -38.47 2.27 -31.46
CA LEU A 632 -39.07 2.69 -30.20
C LEU A 632 -38.00 2.68 -29.12
N GLY A 633 -38.19 3.45 -28.06
CA GLY A 633 -37.25 3.46 -26.94
C GLY A 633 -35.89 4.03 -27.30
N ASP A 634 -34.86 3.56 -26.61
CA ASP A 634 -33.50 4.10 -26.70
C ASP A 634 -32.44 3.09 -27.17
N ALA A 635 -32.71 1.77 -27.16
CA ALA A 635 -31.75 0.72 -27.55
C ALA A 635 -32.42 -0.42 -28.35
N LEU A 636 -31.60 -1.28 -28.96
CA LEU A 636 -31.98 -2.47 -29.75
C LEU A 636 -30.86 -3.51 -29.69
N PHE A 637 -31.08 -4.72 -30.21
CA PHE A 637 -30.00 -5.69 -30.44
C PHE A 637 -29.46 -5.61 -31.86
N GLY A 638 -28.15 -5.73 -32.08
CA GLY A 638 -27.61 -5.91 -33.42
C GLY A 638 -26.17 -6.38 -33.50
N THR A 639 -25.83 -7.14 -34.55
CA THR A 639 -24.49 -7.71 -34.77
C THR A 639 -23.44 -6.73 -35.31
N GLY A 640 -23.80 -5.46 -35.46
CA GLY A 640 -22.90 -4.42 -35.95
C GLY A 640 -23.34 -3.02 -35.55
N LEU A 641 -23.70 -2.86 -34.27
CA LEU A 641 -24.05 -1.55 -33.69
C LEU A 641 -22.87 -0.57 -33.77
N GLU A 642 -21.62 -1.04 -33.70
CA GLU A 642 -20.44 -0.16 -33.60
C GLU A 642 -19.32 -0.45 -34.61
N LYS A 643 -19.17 -1.72 -34.95
CA LYS A 643 -18.26 -2.27 -35.98
C LYS A 643 -19.09 -3.03 -37.01
N TYR A 644 -18.45 -3.51 -38.07
CA TYR A 644 -19.05 -4.54 -38.92
C TYR A 644 -18.86 -5.91 -38.23
N TYR A 645 -19.81 -6.82 -38.39
CA TYR A 645 -19.70 -8.18 -37.85
C TYR A 645 -18.49 -8.91 -38.46
N ALA A 646 -17.90 -9.86 -37.74
CA ALA A 646 -16.69 -10.53 -38.18
C ALA A 646 -16.96 -11.52 -39.34
N PRO A 647 -16.01 -11.69 -40.28
CA PRO A 647 -16.06 -12.80 -41.22
C PRO A 647 -15.75 -14.13 -40.51
N TYR A 648 -16.29 -15.23 -41.01
CA TYR A 648 -16.16 -16.57 -40.40
C TYR A 648 -16.69 -16.65 -38.95
N SER A 649 -17.69 -15.84 -38.58
CA SER A 649 -18.29 -15.84 -37.25
C SER A 649 -19.65 -16.58 -37.22
N TRP A 650 -19.98 -17.09 -36.03
CA TRP A 650 -21.30 -17.54 -35.65
C TRP A 650 -21.69 -16.68 -34.45
N SER A 651 -22.79 -15.93 -34.59
CA SER A 651 -23.26 -15.00 -33.56
C SER A 651 -24.70 -15.30 -33.20
N SER A 652 -24.97 -15.66 -31.95
CA SER A 652 -26.27 -16.12 -31.48
C SER A 652 -26.89 -15.15 -30.48
N LEU A 653 -28.19 -14.89 -30.60
CA LEU A 653 -28.98 -14.13 -29.62
C LEU A 653 -30.18 -14.98 -29.24
N TYR A 654 -30.41 -15.18 -27.95
CA TYR A 654 -31.51 -16.00 -27.43
C TYR A 654 -32.47 -15.12 -26.61
N ALA A 655 -33.76 -15.28 -26.86
CA ALA A 655 -34.80 -14.75 -26.00
C ALA A 655 -34.85 -15.52 -24.67
N PRO A 656 -35.45 -14.96 -23.60
CA PRO A 656 -35.78 -15.71 -22.40
C PRO A 656 -36.63 -16.94 -22.76
N PRO A 657 -36.62 -18.02 -21.98
CA PRO A 657 -37.53 -19.14 -22.20
C PRO A 657 -39.00 -18.67 -22.24
N LEU A 658 -39.82 -19.24 -23.13
CA LEU A 658 -41.26 -18.98 -23.24
C LEU A 658 -42.02 -20.11 -22.55
N ASP A 659 -42.83 -19.79 -21.54
CA ASP A 659 -43.74 -20.76 -20.93
C ASP A 659 -45.04 -20.82 -21.74
N LEU A 660 -45.15 -21.83 -22.60
CA LEU A 660 -46.36 -22.09 -23.40
C LEU A 660 -47.30 -23.14 -22.78
N SER A 661 -47.01 -23.61 -21.56
CA SER A 661 -47.70 -24.77 -20.94
C SER A 661 -49.20 -24.59 -20.73
N GLN A 662 -49.68 -23.33 -20.67
CA GLN A 662 -51.09 -22.96 -20.59
C GLN A 662 -51.47 -21.86 -21.59
N VAL A 663 -50.79 -21.82 -22.74
CA VAL A 663 -51.01 -20.84 -23.82
C VAL A 663 -51.60 -21.54 -25.04
N THR A 664 -52.60 -20.91 -25.67
CA THR A 664 -53.04 -21.25 -27.03
C THR A 664 -52.90 -20.06 -27.96
N ASP A 665 -52.86 -20.32 -29.27
CA ASP A 665 -52.65 -19.29 -30.30
C ASP A 665 -51.32 -18.54 -30.09
N ALA A 666 -50.28 -19.24 -29.62
CA ALA A 666 -48.99 -18.63 -29.30
C ALA A 666 -48.32 -18.03 -30.54
N ALA A 667 -47.82 -16.79 -30.44
CA ALA A 667 -47.07 -16.14 -31.49
C ALA A 667 -45.99 -15.22 -30.92
N VAL A 668 -44.82 -15.21 -31.56
CA VAL A 668 -43.76 -14.24 -31.29
C VAL A 668 -43.73 -13.21 -32.40
N SER A 669 -43.69 -11.93 -32.07
CA SER A 669 -43.47 -10.86 -33.06
C SER A 669 -42.30 -9.97 -32.68
N PHE A 670 -41.51 -9.59 -33.69
CA PHE A 670 -40.34 -8.72 -33.53
C PHE A 670 -40.17 -7.84 -34.78
N GLN A 671 -39.51 -6.71 -34.61
CA GLN A 671 -38.99 -5.91 -35.72
C GLN A 671 -37.57 -6.39 -36.03
N HIS A 672 -37.22 -6.49 -37.31
CA HIS A 672 -35.83 -6.72 -37.73
C HIS A 672 -35.38 -5.85 -38.90
N TRP A 673 -34.08 -5.65 -39.00
CA TRP A 673 -33.40 -5.00 -40.13
C TRP A 673 -32.08 -5.73 -40.35
N TYR A 674 -31.72 -6.00 -41.61
CA TYR A 674 -30.46 -6.68 -41.93
C TYR A 674 -29.78 -6.12 -43.18
N ASP A 675 -28.45 -6.16 -43.18
CA ASP A 675 -27.54 -5.86 -44.28
C ASP A 675 -26.39 -6.86 -44.21
N LEU A 676 -26.48 -7.94 -45.00
CA LEU A 676 -25.58 -9.10 -44.96
C LEU A 676 -24.74 -9.18 -46.25
N ALA A 677 -23.63 -9.92 -46.20
CA ALA A 677 -22.77 -10.17 -47.35
C ALA A 677 -23.29 -11.37 -48.16
N PRO A 678 -22.93 -11.50 -49.46
CA PRO A 678 -23.31 -12.68 -50.25
C PRO A 678 -22.63 -13.94 -49.69
N GLY A 679 -23.46 -14.90 -49.24
CA GLY A 679 -23.03 -16.14 -48.57
C GLY A 679 -23.43 -16.19 -47.09
N ASP A 680 -23.71 -15.04 -46.47
CA ASP A 680 -24.09 -14.95 -45.06
C ASP A 680 -25.61 -15.14 -44.88
N SER A 681 -26.00 -15.72 -43.74
CA SER A 681 -27.37 -16.14 -43.44
C SER A 681 -27.78 -15.69 -42.03
N ALA A 682 -29.00 -15.15 -41.92
CA ALA A 682 -29.62 -14.71 -40.66
C ALA A 682 -30.82 -15.62 -40.33
N GLN A 683 -30.65 -16.50 -39.36
CA GLN A 683 -31.59 -17.59 -39.07
C GLN A 683 -32.36 -17.36 -37.77
N VAL A 684 -33.67 -17.61 -37.79
CA VAL A 684 -34.48 -17.71 -36.56
C VAL A 684 -34.76 -19.18 -36.30
N PHE A 685 -34.51 -19.63 -35.09
CA PHE A 685 -34.60 -21.03 -34.71
C PHE A 685 -35.30 -21.21 -33.35
N ILE A 686 -35.69 -22.45 -33.06
CA ILE A 686 -36.34 -22.87 -31.82
C ILE A 686 -35.61 -24.07 -31.20
N SER A 687 -35.48 -24.07 -29.88
CA SER A 687 -35.20 -25.26 -29.06
C SER A 687 -36.42 -25.55 -28.18
N THR A 688 -36.69 -26.83 -27.96
CA THR A 688 -37.76 -27.33 -27.07
C THR A 688 -37.19 -28.20 -25.94
N ASP A 689 -35.88 -28.11 -25.71
CA ASP A 689 -35.07 -29.01 -24.87
C ASP A 689 -33.86 -28.28 -24.28
N TYR A 690 -34.06 -27.02 -23.85
CA TYR A 690 -33.04 -26.20 -23.17
C TYR A 690 -31.69 -26.14 -23.91
N LEU A 691 -31.74 -25.74 -25.19
CA LEU A 691 -30.58 -25.54 -26.08
C LEU A 691 -29.89 -26.83 -26.55
N GLU A 692 -30.37 -28.04 -26.19
CA GLU A 692 -29.78 -29.32 -26.62
C GLU A 692 -29.95 -29.57 -28.13
N THR A 693 -31.13 -29.27 -28.71
CA THR A 693 -31.38 -29.36 -30.15
C THR A 693 -32.07 -28.11 -30.70
N TRP A 694 -31.89 -27.90 -32.01
CA TRP A 694 -32.28 -26.67 -32.70
C TRP A 694 -32.96 -26.96 -34.04
N GLU A 695 -34.12 -26.36 -34.27
CA GLU A 695 -34.83 -26.34 -35.55
C GLU A 695 -34.85 -24.91 -36.13
N VAL A 696 -34.32 -24.74 -37.35
CA VAL A 696 -34.39 -23.45 -38.06
C VAL A 696 -35.80 -23.25 -38.61
N LEU A 697 -36.48 -22.22 -38.11
CA LEU A 697 -37.83 -21.83 -38.52
C LEU A 697 -37.82 -20.91 -39.74
N VAL A 698 -36.86 -19.99 -39.82
CA VAL A 698 -36.75 -18.98 -40.88
C VAL A 698 -35.29 -18.67 -41.19
N ASP A 699 -34.97 -18.39 -42.45
CA ASP A 699 -33.65 -17.96 -42.91
C ASP A 699 -33.79 -16.71 -43.80
N PHE A 700 -32.94 -15.71 -43.58
CA PHE A 700 -32.90 -14.46 -44.30
C PHE A 700 -31.50 -14.22 -44.92
N GLU A 701 -31.46 -13.99 -46.23
CA GLU A 701 -30.23 -13.65 -46.97
C GLU A 701 -30.27 -12.21 -47.51
N GLY A 702 -29.09 -11.60 -47.69
CA GLY A 702 -28.93 -10.34 -48.42
C GLY A 702 -29.23 -9.08 -47.60
N THR A 703 -30.02 -8.15 -48.14
CA THR A 703 -30.22 -6.82 -47.53
C THR A 703 -31.69 -6.40 -47.51
N SER A 704 -32.17 -6.01 -46.34
CA SER A 704 -33.49 -5.42 -46.12
C SER A 704 -33.60 -3.98 -46.64
N SER A 705 -34.82 -3.53 -46.96
CA SER A 705 -35.10 -2.18 -47.47
C SER A 705 -35.40 -1.13 -46.38
N GLY A 706 -35.21 -1.47 -45.11
CA GLY A 706 -35.78 -0.78 -43.96
C GLY A 706 -36.20 -1.80 -42.89
N TRP A 707 -36.72 -1.34 -41.75
CA TRP A 707 -37.24 -2.25 -40.73
C TRP A 707 -38.47 -3.02 -41.27
N HIS A 708 -38.56 -4.30 -40.93
CA HIS A 708 -39.72 -5.14 -41.22
C HIS A 708 -40.23 -5.78 -39.93
N SER A 709 -41.55 -5.92 -39.83
CA SER A 709 -42.20 -6.70 -38.78
C SER A 709 -42.23 -8.16 -39.21
N TRP A 710 -41.80 -9.06 -38.34
CA TRP A 710 -41.97 -10.49 -38.52
C TRP A 710 -42.81 -11.08 -37.40
N THR A 711 -43.60 -12.11 -37.71
CA THR A 711 -44.42 -12.84 -36.74
C THR A 711 -44.24 -14.34 -36.99
N LEU A 712 -43.78 -15.05 -35.97
CA LEU A 712 -43.71 -16.50 -35.94
C LEU A 712 -44.99 -17.05 -35.32
N ASP A 713 -45.69 -17.91 -36.07
CA ASP A 713 -46.76 -18.74 -35.56
C ASP A 713 -46.13 -19.89 -34.76
N LEU A 714 -46.38 -19.91 -33.45
CA LEU A 714 -45.88 -20.94 -32.54
C LEU A 714 -46.99 -21.90 -32.08
N SER A 715 -48.16 -21.90 -32.74
CA SER A 715 -49.31 -22.74 -32.36
C SER A 715 -49.04 -24.25 -32.43
N ALA A 716 -47.98 -24.68 -33.12
CA ALA A 716 -47.50 -26.06 -33.10
C ALA A 716 -46.94 -26.49 -31.71
N TRP A 717 -46.59 -25.53 -30.85
CA TRP A 717 -46.09 -25.70 -29.49
C TRP A 717 -47.07 -25.17 -28.42
N ASP A 718 -48.33 -24.91 -28.79
CA ASP A 718 -49.40 -24.60 -27.83
C ASP A 718 -49.53 -25.69 -26.75
N ASN A 719 -49.54 -25.31 -25.48
CA ASN A 719 -49.54 -26.23 -24.32
C ASN A 719 -48.29 -27.14 -24.23
N CYS A 720 -47.14 -26.71 -24.78
CA CYS A 720 -45.87 -27.42 -24.60
C CYS A 720 -45.54 -27.52 -23.09
N PRO A 721 -45.29 -28.73 -22.54
CA PRO A 721 -45.09 -28.91 -21.09
C PRO A 721 -43.78 -28.28 -20.59
N ASP A 722 -42.77 -28.23 -21.46
CA ASP A 722 -41.46 -27.65 -21.20
C ASP A 722 -41.35 -26.29 -21.93
N PRO A 723 -40.68 -25.28 -21.33
CA PRO A 723 -40.40 -24.00 -21.97
C PRO A 723 -39.66 -24.15 -23.29
N ILE A 724 -39.98 -23.30 -24.27
CA ILE A 724 -39.27 -23.22 -25.55
C ILE A 724 -38.37 -21.99 -25.61
N ILE A 725 -37.29 -22.03 -26.38
CA ILE A 725 -36.37 -20.90 -26.54
C ILE A 725 -36.32 -20.52 -28.01
N ILE A 726 -36.55 -19.23 -28.32
CA ILE A 726 -36.38 -18.65 -29.65
C ILE A 726 -35.00 -17.98 -29.71
N GLY A 727 -34.26 -18.21 -30.78
CA GLY A 727 -33.00 -17.51 -31.02
C GLY A 727 -32.78 -17.06 -32.46
N PHE A 728 -31.76 -16.22 -32.62
CA PHE A 728 -31.42 -15.45 -33.80
C PHE A 728 -29.92 -15.60 -34.09
N ASP A 729 -29.57 -16.33 -35.13
CA ASP A 729 -28.19 -16.61 -35.54
C ASP A 729 -27.79 -15.78 -36.74
N LEU A 730 -26.63 -15.14 -36.68
CA LEU A 730 -25.91 -14.67 -37.85
C LEU A 730 -24.73 -15.60 -38.13
N LEU A 731 -24.79 -16.26 -39.28
CA LEU A 731 -23.73 -17.10 -39.84
C LEU A 731 -23.00 -16.31 -40.92
N ALA A 732 -21.73 -15.99 -40.68
CA ALA A 732 -20.91 -15.16 -41.56
C ALA A 732 -19.79 -15.96 -42.22
N GLU A 733 -19.64 -15.86 -43.54
CA GLU A 733 -18.54 -16.45 -44.31
C GLU A 733 -17.38 -15.44 -44.52
N GLU A 734 -16.54 -15.65 -45.54
CA GLU A 734 -15.31 -14.88 -45.83
C GLU A 734 -15.51 -13.36 -45.94
N ASN A 735 -16.71 -12.91 -46.34
CA ASN A 735 -16.96 -11.52 -46.71
C ASN A 735 -17.74 -10.69 -45.67
N GLY A 736 -18.11 -11.25 -44.51
CA GLY A 736 -18.97 -10.58 -43.51
C GLY A 736 -18.43 -9.23 -42.99
N GLY A 737 -17.10 -9.12 -42.85
CA GLY A 737 -16.37 -7.98 -42.28
C GLY A 737 -16.53 -6.58 -42.91
N ASN A 738 -17.44 -6.38 -43.87
CA ASN A 738 -17.74 -5.09 -44.50
C ASN A 738 -19.22 -4.67 -44.42
N LYS A 739 -20.05 -5.42 -43.70
CA LYS A 739 -21.51 -5.26 -43.68
C LYS A 739 -22.07 -4.94 -42.29
N SER A 740 -23.23 -4.31 -42.26
CA SER A 740 -23.77 -3.76 -41.01
C SER A 740 -24.35 -4.84 -40.08
N GLY A 741 -24.77 -5.99 -40.61
CA GLY A 741 -25.25 -7.12 -39.81
C GLY A 741 -26.76 -7.19 -39.67
N TRP A 742 -27.23 -7.90 -38.65
CA TRP A 742 -28.64 -8.13 -38.35
C TRP A 742 -29.01 -7.47 -37.03
N PHE A 743 -30.20 -6.85 -36.97
CA PHE A 743 -30.67 -6.03 -35.87
C PHE A 743 -32.12 -6.42 -35.52
N ILE A 744 -32.44 -6.50 -34.23
CA ILE A 744 -33.74 -6.91 -33.65
C ILE A 744 -34.22 -5.83 -32.68
N ASP A 745 -35.51 -5.49 -32.74
CA ASP A 745 -36.18 -4.48 -31.91
C ASP A 745 -37.64 -4.90 -31.61
N GLN A 746 -38.27 -4.35 -30.56
CA GLN A 746 -39.67 -4.56 -30.19
C GLN A 746 -40.12 -6.04 -30.21
N PHE A 747 -39.48 -6.88 -29.39
CA PHE A 747 -39.91 -8.27 -29.24
C PHE A 747 -41.17 -8.38 -28.38
N SER A 748 -42.07 -9.30 -28.72
CA SER A 748 -43.32 -9.55 -28.01
C SER A 748 -43.76 -11.01 -28.09
N LEU A 749 -44.39 -11.49 -27.02
CA LEU A 749 -45.08 -12.77 -26.95
C LEU A 749 -46.59 -12.53 -26.84
N GLU A 750 -47.34 -12.99 -27.83
CA GLU A 750 -48.80 -12.95 -27.88
C GLU A 750 -49.38 -14.37 -27.73
N GLY A 751 -50.62 -14.46 -27.26
CA GLY A 751 -51.33 -15.72 -27.06
C GLY A 751 -52.48 -15.61 -26.06
N SER A 752 -53.37 -16.60 -26.09
CA SER A 752 -54.50 -16.76 -25.18
C SER A 752 -54.08 -17.58 -23.95
N GLY A 753 -53.75 -16.91 -22.84
CA GLY A 753 -53.32 -17.57 -21.59
C GLY A 753 -53.26 -16.62 -20.39
N PRO A 754 -52.90 -17.11 -19.19
CA PRO A 754 -52.77 -16.29 -17.99
C PRO A 754 -51.46 -15.49 -17.97
N GLY A 755 -51.42 -14.35 -18.66
CA GLY A 755 -50.32 -13.38 -18.55
C GLY A 755 -50.39 -12.56 -17.24
N PRO A 756 -49.33 -12.51 -16.41
CA PRO A 756 -49.27 -11.62 -15.25
C PRO A 756 -49.12 -10.15 -15.69
N ALA A 757 -49.62 -9.23 -14.87
CA ALA A 757 -49.28 -7.82 -15.03
C ALA A 757 -47.86 -7.58 -14.46
N MET A 758 -46.87 -7.48 -15.33
CA MET A 758 -45.48 -7.18 -14.97
C MET A 758 -45.38 -5.92 -14.07
N PRO A 759 -44.84 -6.01 -12.85
CA PRO A 759 -44.51 -4.83 -12.08
C PRO A 759 -43.32 -4.12 -12.75
N SER A 760 -43.45 -2.82 -13.04
CA SER A 760 -42.32 -2.05 -13.57
C SER A 760 -41.21 -1.96 -12.52
N PRO A 761 -39.95 -2.30 -12.86
CA PRO A 761 -38.85 -2.22 -11.92
C PRO A 761 -38.64 -0.77 -11.45
N SER A 762 -38.41 -0.59 -10.16
CA SER A 762 -38.14 0.71 -9.55
C SER A 762 -36.74 0.74 -8.95
N THR A 763 -35.91 1.69 -9.40
CA THR A 763 -34.60 1.91 -8.81
C THR A 763 -34.73 2.40 -7.37
N GLU A 764 -34.03 1.72 -6.47
CA GLU A 764 -33.88 2.08 -5.07
C GLU A 764 -32.57 2.84 -4.85
N VAL A 765 -32.59 3.79 -3.92
CA VAL A 765 -31.40 4.50 -3.46
C VAL A 765 -31.25 4.27 -1.96
N THR A 766 -30.20 3.56 -1.57
CA THR A 766 -29.87 3.26 -0.18
C THR A 766 -28.61 4.00 0.23
N GLN A 767 -28.61 4.59 1.42
CA GLN A 767 -27.41 5.11 2.05
C GLN A 767 -27.43 4.69 3.52
N GLY A 768 -26.35 4.09 4.00
CA GLY A 768 -26.17 3.75 5.40
C GLY A 768 -26.01 5.00 6.27
N ASP A 769 -26.31 4.87 7.56
CA ASP A 769 -26.13 5.95 8.51
C ASP A 769 -24.65 6.36 8.58
N GLY A 770 -24.37 7.64 8.33
CA GLY A 770 -23.03 8.21 8.37
C GLY A 770 -23.07 9.66 8.83
N ASN A 771 -22.36 9.94 9.93
CA ASN A 771 -22.10 11.31 10.39
C ASN A 771 -20.70 11.43 11.04
N SER A 772 -20.07 10.31 11.40
CA SER A 772 -18.70 10.23 11.89
C SER A 772 -18.08 8.89 11.50
N GLY A 773 -16.86 8.92 10.94
CA GLY A 773 -16.03 7.74 10.67
C GLY A 773 -14.59 7.98 11.09
N ALA A 774 -13.66 7.11 10.71
CA ALA A 774 -12.24 7.27 11.01
C ALA A 774 -11.36 6.93 9.80
N ILE A 775 -10.54 7.87 9.35
CA ILE A 775 -9.61 7.67 8.22
C ILE A 775 -8.30 7.08 8.76
N PRO A 776 -7.84 5.92 8.29
CA PRO A 776 -6.52 5.38 8.63
C PRO A 776 -5.38 6.33 8.25
N LEU A 777 -4.36 6.46 9.10
CA LEU A 777 -3.25 7.40 8.92
C LEU A 777 -1.89 6.71 8.74
N GLU A 778 -1.07 7.23 7.82
CA GLU A 778 0.38 6.99 7.83
C GLU A 778 0.98 7.72 9.05
N ALA A 779 1.44 6.94 10.02
CA ALA A 779 1.90 7.44 11.30
C ALA A 779 3.19 6.75 11.73
N VAL A 780 4.04 7.53 12.40
CA VAL A 780 5.25 7.08 13.08
C VAL A 780 4.93 6.94 14.56
N ILE A 781 5.08 5.74 15.09
CA ILE A 781 5.01 5.41 16.52
C ILE A 781 6.44 5.36 17.04
N THR A 782 6.76 6.19 18.03
CA THR A 782 8.08 6.20 18.69
C THR A 782 7.93 5.81 20.15
N VAL A 783 8.71 4.84 20.64
CA VAL A 783 8.90 4.60 22.08
C VAL A 783 9.84 5.68 22.61
N VAL A 784 9.33 6.60 23.43
CA VAL A 784 10.05 7.82 23.82
C VAL A 784 11.29 7.52 24.65
N GLU A 785 11.24 6.49 25.49
CA GLU A 785 12.35 6.08 26.37
C GLU A 785 13.59 5.59 25.60
N THR A 786 13.40 5.03 24.40
CA THR A 786 14.45 4.32 23.66
C THR A 786 14.70 4.86 22.26
N GLY A 787 13.78 5.67 21.73
CA GLY A 787 13.82 6.16 20.34
C GLY A 787 13.48 5.09 19.30
N GLU A 788 13.00 3.91 19.72
CA GLU A 788 12.55 2.86 18.81
C GLU A 788 11.35 3.35 17.98
N ILE A 789 11.33 3.04 16.69
CA ILE A 789 10.33 3.52 15.74
C ILE A 789 9.66 2.36 15.01
N VAL A 790 8.32 2.39 15.00
CA VAL A 790 7.46 1.57 14.15
C VAL A 790 6.59 2.49 13.30
N ARG A 791 6.22 2.05 12.09
CA ARG A 791 5.29 2.77 11.21
C ARG A 791 3.99 2.01 11.06
N THR A 792 2.90 2.72 10.79
CA THR A 792 1.65 2.08 10.38
C THR A 792 1.71 1.56 8.96
N GLY A 793 0.83 0.60 8.66
CA GLY A 793 0.74 -0.05 7.37
C GLY A 793 -0.61 -0.74 7.17
N TYR A 794 -0.52 -1.92 6.56
CA TYR A 794 -1.64 -2.64 5.96
C TYR A 794 -2.24 -3.70 6.89
N ALA A 795 -3.50 -4.03 6.67
CA ALA A 795 -4.14 -5.26 7.14
C ALA A 795 -5.12 -5.71 6.05
N ASP A 796 -5.23 -7.02 5.82
CA ASP A 796 -6.17 -7.61 4.86
C ASP A 796 -6.01 -6.98 3.45
N GLY A 797 -4.76 -6.67 3.11
CA GLY A 797 -4.37 -6.02 1.87
C GLY A 797 -4.78 -4.56 1.66
N ILE A 798 -5.45 -3.94 2.64
CA ILE A 798 -5.89 -2.54 2.61
C ILE A 798 -5.07 -1.70 3.60
N PHE A 799 -4.77 -0.44 3.26
CA PHE A 799 -4.13 0.47 4.20
C PHE A 799 -5.08 0.76 5.37
N SER A 800 -4.76 0.22 6.54
CA SER A 800 -5.64 0.17 7.70
C SER A 800 -5.10 0.97 8.90
N GLY A 801 -3.93 1.60 8.73
CA GLY A 801 -3.25 2.33 9.80
C GLY A 801 -2.71 1.39 10.88
N SER A 802 -2.57 0.08 10.58
CA SER A 802 -2.23 -0.95 11.56
C SER A 802 -0.73 -0.95 11.88
N PHE A 803 -0.34 -1.26 13.12
CA PHE A 803 1.07 -1.40 13.52
C PHE A 803 1.26 -2.54 14.52
N VAL A 804 2.49 -3.07 14.59
CA VAL A 804 2.93 -4.08 15.57
C VAL A 804 4.32 -3.69 16.09
N LEU A 805 4.45 -3.60 17.42
CA LEU A 805 5.66 -3.27 18.16
C LEU A 805 5.97 -4.42 19.14
N VAL A 806 7.22 -4.90 19.18
CA VAL A 806 7.65 -5.97 20.09
C VAL A 806 8.50 -5.32 21.18
N HIS A 807 7.85 -4.92 22.27
CA HIS A 807 8.47 -4.08 23.29
C HIS A 807 9.20 -4.94 24.35
N PRO A 808 10.52 -4.79 24.54
CA PRO A 808 11.26 -5.49 25.58
C PRO A 808 11.12 -4.83 26.95
N LEU A 809 10.70 -5.61 27.94
CA LEU A 809 10.41 -5.15 29.31
C LEU A 809 11.67 -4.82 30.11
N SER A 810 12.85 -5.20 29.61
CA SER A 810 14.16 -4.78 30.16
C SER A 810 14.33 -3.25 30.13
N GLN A 811 13.69 -2.58 29.17
CA GLN A 811 13.72 -1.12 29.01
C GLN A 811 12.75 -0.46 29.99
N THR A 812 11.48 -0.90 29.98
CA THR A 812 10.40 -0.41 30.85
C THR A 812 9.17 -1.31 30.74
N GLU A 813 8.45 -1.53 31.84
CA GLU A 813 7.11 -2.17 31.83
C GLU A 813 6.00 -1.18 31.45
N THR A 814 6.32 0.12 31.38
CA THR A 814 5.38 1.19 31.03
C THR A 814 5.93 2.12 29.94
N PRO A 815 6.05 1.68 28.67
CA PRO A 815 6.55 2.50 27.57
C PRO A 815 5.63 3.68 27.24
N THR A 816 6.24 4.82 26.91
CA THR A 816 5.57 6.02 26.45
C THR A 816 5.59 6.08 24.93
N LEU A 817 4.45 5.88 24.28
CA LEU A 817 4.34 5.97 22.83
C LEU A 817 4.06 7.42 22.41
N ARG A 818 4.91 7.99 21.54
CA ARG A 818 4.62 9.21 20.77
C ARG A 818 4.22 8.80 19.35
N VAL A 819 2.95 8.97 19.02
CA VAL A 819 2.39 8.73 17.69
C VAL A 819 2.24 10.04 16.94
N ALA A 820 2.82 10.16 15.75
CA ALA A 820 2.71 11.36 14.90
C ALA A 820 2.39 10.99 13.45
N ALA A 821 1.45 11.71 12.85
CA ALA A 821 1.11 11.63 11.43
C ALA A 821 1.19 13.03 10.81
N ARG A 822 1.54 13.10 9.52
CA ARG A 822 1.72 14.36 8.80
C ARG A 822 0.41 15.15 8.75
N GLY A 823 0.38 16.36 9.33
CA GLY A 823 -0.83 17.19 9.38
C GLY A 823 -1.69 17.01 10.63
N TYR A 824 -1.26 16.16 11.58
CA TYR A 824 -1.99 15.86 12.82
C TYR A 824 -1.15 16.18 14.05
N LYS A 825 -1.83 16.50 15.17
CA LYS A 825 -1.17 16.66 16.47
C LYS A 825 -0.58 15.32 16.92
N PRO A 826 0.70 15.29 17.35
CA PRO A 826 1.26 14.10 17.97
C PRO A 826 0.50 13.72 19.25
N LEU A 827 0.15 12.43 19.38
CA LEU A 827 -0.43 11.84 20.58
C LEU A 827 0.70 11.22 21.42
N VAL A 828 0.74 11.52 22.72
CA VAL A 828 1.63 10.84 23.68
C VAL A 828 0.78 10.00 24.63
N LYS A 829 1.07 8.70 24.76
CA LYS A 829 0.28 7.75 25.55
C LYS A 829 1.18 6.71 26.23
N ASN A 830 1.09 6.64 27.55
CA ASN A 830 1.76 5.60 28.33
C ASN A 830 0.94 4.30 28.22
N ILE A 831 1.60 3.21 27.91
CA ILE A 831 1.05 1.85 27.87
C ILE A 831 1.61 1.09 29.06
N SER A 832 0.85 0.19 29.67
CA SER A 832 1.36 -0.79 30.63
C SER A 832 1.36 -2.14 29.93
N ILE A 833 2.44 -2.92 30.04
CA ILE A 833 2.54 -4.21 29.35
C ILE A 833 3.39 -5.21 30.14
N ALA A 834 2.94 -6.47 30.16
CA ALA A 834 3.59 -7.60 30.83
C ALA A 834 4.16 -8.63 29.84
N SER A 835 4.93 -9.59 30.34
CA SER A 835 5.62 -10.57 29.50
C SER A 835 4.65 -11.54 28.84
N GLY A 836 4.73 -11.65 27.50
CA GLY A 836 3.81 -12.44 26.68
C GLY A 836 2.42 -11.81 26.51
N GLU A 837 2.18 -10.60 27.03
CA GLU A 837 0.92 -9.88 26.83
C GLU A 837 0.85 -9.31 25.39
N LYS A 838 -0.35 -9.32 24.82
CA LYS A 838 -0.68 -8.57 23.60
C LYS A 838 -1.66 -7.45 23.93
N VAL A 839 -1.26 -6.20 23.70
CA VAL A 839 -2.08 -5.00 23.95
C VAL A 839 -2.57 -4.44 22.61
N ASN A 840 -3.89 -4.38 22.43
CA ASN A 840 -4.54 -3.80 21.25
C ASN A 840 -4.92 -2.33 21.50
N LEU A 841 -4.59 -1.43 20.56
CA LEU A 841 -4.79 0.02 20.71
C LEU A 841 -5.46 0.68 19.50
N ASP A 842 -6.61 1.31 19.71
CA ASP A 842 -7.12 2.33 18.78
C ASP A 842 -6.59 3.71 19.18
N LEU A 843 -5.85 4.34 18.27
CA LEU A 843 -5.15 5.61 18.50
C LEU A 843 -5.66 6.67 17.54
N PHE A 844 -6.40 7.63 18.09
CA PHE A 844 -7.00 8.71 17.31
C PHE A 844 -6.14 9.98 17.37
N LEU A 845 -5.71 10.47 16.21
CA LEU A 845 -5.02 11.75 16.09
C LEU A 845 -6.00 12.87 15.73
N THR A 846 -5.71 14.09 16.15
CA THR A 846 -6.52 15.27 15.82
C THR A 846 -5.84 16.10 14.73
N PRO A 847 -6.56 16.59 13.69
CA PRO A 847 -5.98 17.48 12.69
C PRO A 847 -5.34 18.72 13.32
N LEU A 848 -4.27 19.23 12.72
CA LEU A 848 -3.69 20.52 13.07
C LEU A 848 -4.67 21.65 12.70
N ASN A 849 -4.76 22.66 13.57
CA ASN A 849 -5.51 23.88 13.30
C ASN A 849 -4.65 25.11 13.60
N PHE A 850 -4.04 25.67 12.56
CA PHE A 850 -3.14 26.80 12.65
C PHE A 850 -3.86 28.09 13.02
N SER A 851 -3.30 28.78 14.02
CA SER A 851 -3.64 30.13 14.42
C SER A 851 -2.46 31.06 14.17
N PHE A 852 -2.72 32.29 13.74
CA PHE A 852 -1.67 33.21 13.31
C PHE A 852 -1.68 34.50 14.14
N GLN A 853 -0.53 34.83 14.74
CA GLN A 853 -0.27 36.15 15.31
C GLN A 853 0.84 36.85 14.51
N ARG A 854 0.72 38.15 14.28
CA ARG A 854 1.78 38.95 13.66
C ARG A 854 2.28 40.02 14.64
N LEU A 855 3.57 39.95 14.98
CA LEU A 855 4.26 40.92 15.81
C LEU A 855 5.07 41.82 14.88
N SER A 856 4.61 43.06 14.66
CA SER A 856 5.21 43.96 13.68
C SER A 856 4.90 45.42 13.95
N GLY A 857 5.83 46.31 13.58
CA GLY A 857 5.57 47.74 13.43
C GLY A 857 5.97 48.25 12.04
N ASN A 858 5.86 49.56 11.82
CA ASN A 858 6.19 50.21 10.54
C ASN A 858 7.70 50.14 10.18
N ASN A 859 8.55 49.70 11.10
CA ASN A 859 9.98 49.45 10.91
C ASN A 859 10.49 48.50 12.00
N ARG A 860 11.72 47.99 11.85
CA ARG A 860 12.40 47.06 12.77
C ARG A 860 12.43 47.50 14.25
N TYR A 861 12.50 48.80 14.53
CA TYR A 861 12.52 49.32 15.90
C TYR A 861 11.13 49.25 16.55
N ALA A 862 10.08 49.46 15.76
CA ALA A 862 8.69 49.29 16.19
C ALA A 862 8.29 47.80 16.26
N THR A 863 8.83 46.93 15.39
CA THR A 863 8.68 45.47 15.50
C THR A 863 9.31 44.95 16.81
N ALA A 864 10.55 45.35 17.13
CA ALA A 864 11.19 44.97 18.40
C ALA A 864 10.37 45.43 19.63
N ALA A 865 9.74 46.61 19.57
CA ALA A 865 8.84 47.08 20.61
C ALA A 865 7.53 46.23 20.71
N ALA A 866 6.94 45.86 19.57
CA ALA A 866 5.75 44.99 19.55
C ALA A 866 6.05 43.57 20.09
N ILE A 867 7.24 43.04 19.82
CA ILE A 867 7.71 41.76 20.36
C ILE A 867 7.92 41.86 21.88
N SER A 868 8.55 42.93 22.35
CA SER A 868 8.70 43.23 23.79
C SER A 868 7.34 43.31 24.50
N GLN A 869 6.34 43.95 23.88
CA GLN A 869 4.98 44.05 24.41
C GLN A 869 4.26 42.69 24.52
N ARG A 870 4.59 41.71 23.66
CA ARG A 870 4.03 40.34 23.72
C ARG A 870 4.66 39.48 24.81
N GLY A 871 5.93 39.71 25.17
CA GLY A 871 6.66 38.91 26.16
C GLY A 871 6.77 39.50 27.57
N TRP A 872 6.69 40.82 27.71
CA TRP A 872 6.99 41.53 28.97
C TRP A 872 5.98 42.64 29.26
N GLU A 873 5.18 42.47 30.31
CA GLU A 873 4.43 43.60 30.88
C GLU A 873 5.39 44.66 31.44
N LYS A 874 6.46 44.23 32.11
CA LYS A 874 7.55 45.05 32.67
C LYS A 874 8.88 44.31 32.55
N ALA A 875 9.98 45.05 32.50
CA ALA A 875 11.34 44.51 32.60
C ALA A 875 12.26 45.54 33.27
N GLU A 876 12.94 45.17 34.36
CA GLU A 876 13.88 46.08 35.04
C GLU A 876 15.19 46.26 34.24
N THR A 877 15.52 45.27 33.40
CA THR A 877 16.70 45.24 32.55
C THR A 877 16.29 45.11 31.08
N VAL A 878 16.99 45.82 30.18
CA VAL A 878 16.84 45.68 28.72
C VAL A 878 18.21 45.59 28.06
N PHE A 879 18.31 44.80 27.00
CA PHE A 879 19.46 44.76 26.12
C PHE A 879 19.21 45.64 24.90
N LEU A 880 20.11 46.60 24.64
CA LEU A 880 20.01 47.52 23.51
C LEU A 880 21.10 47.19 22.48
N ALA A 881 20.66 46.78 21.29
CA ALA A 881 21.52 46.45 20.16
C ALA A 881 21.25 47.37 18.96
N ARG A 882 22.18 47.44 17.99
CA ARG A 882 21.96 48.20 16.75
C ARG A 882 21.10 47.40 15.77
N GLY A 883 20.15 48.07 15.10
CA GLY A 883 19.18 47.43 14.21
C GLY A 883 19.64 47.19 12.77
N ASP A 884 20.89 47.51 12.43
CA ASP A 884 21.43 47.47 11.06
C ASP A 884 22.69 46.60 10.90
N ASN A 885 23.24 46.06 12.00
CA ASN A 885 24.36 45.10 11.97
C ASN A 885 24.37 44.28 13.27
N TYR A 886 24.41 42.95 13.15
CA TYR A 886 23.82 42.07 14.14
C TYR A 886 24.80 41.26 15.00
N ALA A 887 26.10 41.34 14.70
CA ALA A 887 27.11 40.46 15.30
C ALA A 887 27.12 40.48 16.84
N ASP A 888 27.11 41.68 17.43
CA ASP A 888 27.13 41.86 18.89
C ASP A 888 25.76 41.51 19.53
N ALA A 889 24.67 41.58 18.76
CA ALA A 889 23.30 41.34 19.24
C ALA A 889 23.01 39.85 19.43
N LEU A 890 23.47 39.02 18.49
CA LEU A 890 23.21 37.57 18.44
C LEU A 890 23.84 36.84 19.63
N ALA A 891 25.10 37.12 19.93
CA ALA A 891 25.77 36.61 21.13
C ALA A 891 25.10 37.10 22.44
N GLY A 892 24.40 38.23 22.40
CA GLY A 892 23.67 38.78 23.54
C GLY A 892 22.37 38.06 23.91
N VAL A 893 21.78 37.27 23.00
CA VAL A 893 20.47 36.63 23.20
C VAL A 893 20.45 35.67 24.39
N PRO A 894 21.44 34.78 24.60
CA PRO A 894 21.49 33.93 25.81
C PRO A 894 21.64 34.71 27.11
N LEU A 895 22.44 35.77 27.14
CA LEU A 895 22.61 36.62 28.33
C LEU A 895 21.34 37.44 28.64
N ALA A 896 20.60 37.87 27.62
CA ALA A 896 19.31 38.53 27.77
C ALA A 896 18.24 37.57 28.31
N SER A 897 18.23 36.32 27.83
CA SER A 897 17.37 35.24 28.32
C SER A 897 17.65 34.89 29.79
N ALA A 898 18.91 34.69 30.18
CA ALA A 898 19.32 34.42 31.56
C ALA A 898 18.97 35.54 32.56
N LEU A 899 18.71 36.76 32.08
CA LEU A 899 18.25 37.90 32.88
C LEU A 899 16.76 38.24 32.67
N ASN A 900 16.02 37.42 31.91
CA ASN A 900 14.62 37.61 31.51
C ASN A 900 14.34 39.03 30.97
N ALA A 901 15.23 39.52 30.09
CA ALA A 901 15.24 40.89 29.58
C ALA A 901 15.00 40.91 28.05
N PRO A 902 14.13 41.78 27.52
CA PRO A 902 13.94 41.88 26.08
C PRO A 902 15.15 42.55 25.39
N VAL A 903 15.35 42.21 24.11
CA VAL A 903 16.31 42.87 23.22
C VAL A 903 15.57 43.92 22.38
N LEU A 904 15.88 45.19 22.63
CA LEU A 904 15.40 46.32 21.84
C LEU A 904 16.48 46.82 20.87
N LEU A 905 16.04 47.49 19.81
CA LEU A 905 16.91 47.95 18.73
C LEU A 905 17.03 49.48 18.69
N THR A 906 18.21 49.98 18.35
CA THR A 906 18.50 51.40 18.08
C THR A 906 19.18 51.59 16.72
N SER A 907 19.13 52.80 16.15
CA SER A 907 20.08 53.16 15.08
C SER A 907 21.45 53.48 15.70
N PRO A 908 22.56 53.46 14.93
CA PRO A 908 23.91 53.69 15.47
C PRO A 908 24.10 55.06 16.16
N ASN A 909 23.36 56.08 15.74
CA ASN A 909 23.57 57.48 16.15
C ASN A 909 22.33 58.15 16.78
N SER A 910 21.17 57.50 16.79
CA SER A 910 19.91 58.05 17.32
C SER A 910 19.03 56.94 17.91
N LEU A 911 18.44 57.22 19.08
CA LEU A 911 17.49 56.33 19.75
C LEU A 911 16.08 56.55 19.15
N PRO A 912 15.48 55.57 18.46
CA PRO A 912 14.17 55.71 17.84
C PRO A 912 13.06 55.92 18.88
N ASP A 913 12.03 56.72 18.55
CA ASP A 913 10.93 57.02 19.47
C ASP A 913 10.18 55.77 19.95
N SER A 914 9.99 54.76 19.09
CA SER A 914 9.39 53.47 19.48
C SER A 914 10.20 52.77 20.59
N THR A 915 11.53 52.81 20.47
CA THR A 915 12.46 52.24 21.45
C THR A 915 12.44 53.06 22.75
N ARG A 916 12.44 54.39 22.65
CA ARG A 916 12.32 55.30 23.80
C ARG A 916 11.02 55.07 24.56
N GLN A 917 9.89 54.95 23.86
CA GLN A 917 8.57 54.72 24.47
C GLN A 917 8.49 53.34 25.13
N GLU A 918 9.05 52.30 24.50
CA GLU A 918 9.03 50.95 25.06
C GLU A 918 9.90 50.81 26.32
N LEU A 919 11.09 51.43 26.34
CA LEU A 919 11.93 51.52 27.54
C LEU A 919 11.19 52.19 28.72
N LEU A 920 10.38 53.23 28.44
CA LEU A 920 9.56 53.88 29.46
C LEU A 920 8.36 53.00 29.88
N ARG A 921 7.70 52.32 28.94
CA ARG A 921 6.56 51.42 29.21
C ARG A 921 6.94 50.25 30.11
N LEU A 922 8.10 49.63 29.85
CA LEU A 922 8.64 48.50 30.61
C LEU A 922 9.05 48.87 32.05
N GLY A 923 9.27 50.16 32.34
CA GLY A 923 9.79 50.61 33.64
C GLY A 923 11.27 50.27 33.86
N VAL A 924 12.07 50.34 32.81
CA VAL A 924 13.48 49.90 32.81
C VAL A 924 14.32 50.72 33.80
N LYS A 925 15.15 50.03 34.57
CA LYS A 925 16.14 50.62 35.47
C LYS A 925 17.56 50.53 34.89
N LYS A 926 17.89 49.43 34.19
CA LYS A 926 19.22 49.17 33.64
C LYS A 926 19.18 48.79 32.16
N VAL A 927 20.07 49.38 31.37
CA VAL A 927 20.24 49.04 29.94
C VAL A 927 21.65 48.50 29.68
N TYR A 928 21.74 47.26 29.20
CA TYR A 928 22.99 46.71 28.66
C TYR A 928 23.12 47.10 27.19
N ILE A 929 24.15 47.87 26.86
CA ILE A 929 24.42 48.30 25.48
C ILE A 929 25.39 47.30 24.85
N LEU A 930 24.93 46.59 23.81
CA LEU A 930 25.72 45.60 23.09
C LEU A 930 26.52 46.26 21.96
N GLY A 931 27.86 46.17 22.05
CA GLY A 931 28.79 46.71 21.07
C GLY A 931 29.43 48.04 21.47
N GLY A 932 30.60 48.31 20.86
CA GLY A 932 31.43 49.48 21.15
C GLY A 932 30.78 50.82 20.74
N SER A 933 31.44 51.93 21.07
CA SER A 933 30.97 53.28 20.71
C SER A 933 30.90 53.55 19.19
N SER A 934 31.60 52.74 18.39
CA SER A 934 31.48 52.73 16.91
C SER A 934 30.28 51.94 16.38
N ALA A 935 29.66 51.10 17.23
CA ALA A 935 28.45 50.36 16.91
C ALA A 935 27.19 51.09 17.39
N ILE A 936 27.22 51.61 18.62
CA ILE A 936 26.17 52.43 19.24
C ILE A 936 26.84 53.63 19.89
N ALA A 937 26.67 54.82 19.30
CA ALA A 937 27.34 56.05 19.72
C ALA A 937 27.09 56.38 21.19
N SER A 938 28.11 56.93 21.86
CA SER A 938 28.01 57.34 23.28
C SER A 938 26.93 58.39 23.54
N GLY A 939 26.45 59.11 22.52
CA GLY A 939 25.29 60.00 22.64
C GLY A 939 24.00 59.28 23.04
N ILE A 940 23.78 58.04 22.58
CA ILE A 940 22.62 57.22 22.98
C ILE A 940 22.74 56.84 24.46
N GLU A 941 23.95 56.51 24.91
CA GLU A 941 24.24 56.23 26.32
C GLU A 941 23.96 57.45 27.21
N THR A 942 24.30 58.66 26.74
CA THR A 942 23.97 59.93 27.40
C THR A 942 22.45 60.13 27.49
N ILE A 943 21.69 59.87 26.42
CA ILE A 943 20.21 59.99 26.42
C ILE A 943 19.60 59.04 27.47
N LEU A 944 20.02 57.77 27.49
CA LEU A 944 19.53 56.78 28.45
C LEU A 944 19.79 57.21 29.91
N LYS A 945 21.01 57.68 30.21
CA LYS A 945 21.41 58.13 31.55
C LYS A 945 20.75 59.44 31.99
N GLN A 946 20.78 60.46 31.12
CA GLN A 946 20.47 61.84 31.49
C GLN A 946 19.03 62.25 31.18
N GLU A 947 18.42 61.74 30.10
CA GLU A 947 17.03 62.04 29.76
C GLU A 947 16.04 61.01 30.31
N LEU A 948 16.43 59.73 30.38
CA LEU A 948 15.53 58.65 30.83
C LEU A 948 15.84 58.13 32.25
N GLY A 949 16.94 58.55 32.86
CA GLY A 949 17.29 58.21 34.25
C GLY A 949 17.70 56.75 34.47
N MET A 950 18.15 56.05 33.43
CA MET A 950 18.48 54.63 33.48
C MET A 950 19.97 54.41 33.74
N GLU A 951 20.32 53.41 34.57
CA GLU A 951 21.68 52.89 34.62
C GLU A 951 22.03 52.29 33.26
N THR A 952 23.25 52.47 32.77
CA THR A 952 23.70 51.74 31.57
C THR A 952 25.08 51.16 31.73
N GLU A 953 25.27 49.98 31.18
CA GLU A 953 26.53 49.26 31.15
C GLU A 953 26.78 48.77 29.73
N ARG A 954 27.99 49.00 29.20
CA ARG A 954 28.34 48.61 27.83
C ARG A 954 29.11 47.31 27.83
N ILE A 955 28.67 46.36 27.02
CA ILE A 955 29.34 45.07 26.81
C ILE A 955 29.93 45.09 25.40
N SER A 956 31.25 45.13 25.28
CA SER A 956 31.94 45.29 23.99
C SER A 956 33.40 44.86 24.05
N GLY A 957 33.85 44.12 23.03
CA GLY A 957 35.27 43.86 22.79
C GLY A 957 35.86 44.76 21.68
N ALA A 958 37.13 44.51 21.33
CA ALA A 958 37.81 45.21 20.23
C ALA A 958 37.21 44.88 18.84
N ASN A 959 36.51 43.75 18.73
CA ASN A 959 35.79 43.28 17.56
C ASN A 959 34.64 42.34 18.01
N ARG A 960 33.83 41.85 17.07
CA ARG A 960 32.68 40.97 17.34
C ARG A 960 33.01 39.65 18.05
N PHE A 961 34.21 39.09 17.82
CA PHE A 961 34.66 37.86 18.46
C PHE A 961 34.97 38.12 19.94
N ALA A 962 35.68 39.22 20.21
CA ALA A 962 35.91 39.73 21.57
C ALA A 962 34.61 40.12 22.29
N THR A 963 33.62 40.73 21.61
CA THR A 963 32.31 41.01 22.21
C THR A 963 31.58 39.73 22.60
N ALA A 964 31.58 38.72 21.73
CA ALA A 964 30.96 37.42 22.03
C ALA A 964 31.62 36.71 23.23
N ALA A 965 32.95 36.75 23.32
CA ALA A 965 33.72 36.22 24.45
C ALA A 965 33.37 36.93 25.79
N GLU A 966 33.30 38.27 25.80
CA GLU A 966 32.91 39.05 26.98
C GLU A 966 31.45 38.76 27.42
N ILE A 967 30.54 38.56 26.46
CA ILE A 967 29.16 38.15 26.77
C ILE A 967 29.13 36.74 27.38
N ALA A 968 29.89 35.79 26.82
CA ALA A 968 29.99 34.43 27.34
C ALA A 968 30.57 34.39 28.77
N GLY A 969 31.60 35.20 29.06
CA GLY A 969 32.17 35.36 30.41
C GLY A 969 31.29 36.12 31.41
N ARG A 970 30.16 36.66 30.97
CA ARG A 970 29.08 37.18 31.83
C ARG A 970 27.99 36.12 32.04
N LEU A 971 27.66 35.36 31.00
CA LEU A 971 26.71 34.27 31.05
C LEU A 971 27.16 33.16 32.02
N SER A 972 28.45 32.83 32.06
CA SER A 972 29.03 31.84 33.00
C SER A 972 28.93 32.20 34.48
N LYS A 973 28.48 33.42 34.81
CA LYS A 973 28.19 33.86 36.18
C LYS A 973 26.72 33.65 36.57
N LEU A 974 25.88 33.26 35.62
CA LEU A 974 24.44 33.07 35.75
C LEU A 974 24.03 31.62 35.45
N THR A 975 24.66 30.99 34.47
CA THR A 975 24.40 29.60 34.05
C THR A 975 25.68 28.77 34.12
N SER A 976 25.53 27.46 34.32
CA SER A 976 26.63 26.49 34.32
C SER A 976 26.59 25.70 33.02
N PHE A 977 27.66 25.72 32.25
CA PHE A 977 27.75 25.03 30.95
C PHE A 977 29.17 24.53 30.68
N ASP A 978 29.27 23.44 29.92
CA ASP A 978 30.51 22.90 29.32
C ASP A 978 30.50 22.98 27.78
N THR A 979 29.42 23.55 27.21
CA THR A 979 29.10 23.49 25.78
C THR A 979 28.90 24.90 25.24
N ALA A 980 29.41 25.17 24.02
CA ALA A 980 29.20 26.45 23.32
C ALA A 980 28.76 26.24 21.87
N ILE A 981 27.91 27.13 21.35
CA ILE A 981 27.59 27.15 19.92
C ILE A 981 28.62 28.00 19.17
N ILE A 982 29.19 27.45 18.10
CA ILE A 982 30.13 28.12 17.21
C ILE A 982 29.44 28.46 15.90
N ALA A 983 29.39 29.74 15.54
CA ALA A 983 28.74 30.20 14.32
C ALA A 983 29.59 31.20 13.52
N TYR A 984 29.30 31.34 12.22
CA TYR A 984 30.07 32.24 11.36
C TYR A 984 29.81 33.72 11.68
N GLY A 985 30.90 34.46 11.94
CA GLY A 985 30.83 35.83 12.43
C GLY A 985 30.62 36.92 11.39
N ASN A 986 30.54 36.64 10.08
CA ASN A 986 30.38 37.70 9.05
C ASN A 986 29.06 37.62 8.25
N ASN A 987 28.32 36.52 8.35
CA ASN A 987 26.98 36.37 7.80
C ASN A 987 26.20 35.48 8.77
N PHE A 988 24.99 35.88 9.15
CA PHE A 988 24.39 35.46 10.42
C PHE A 988 23.15 34.54 10.37
N PRO A 989 22.72 33.90 9.27
CA PRO A 989 21.50 33.11 9.30
C PRO A 989 21.62 31.91 10.26
N ASP A 990 22.76 31.21 10.26
CA ASP A 990 22.95 30.02 11.12
C ASP A 990 23.09 30.43 12.60
N ALA A 991 23.83 31.52 12.88
CA ALA A 991 23.96 32.10 14.22
C ALA A 991 22.62 32.58 14.80
N LEU A 992 21.73 33.08 13.93
CA LEU A 992 20.40 33.54 14.30
C LEU A 992 19.48 32.38 14.66
N SER A 993 19.42 31.35 13.83
CA SER A 993 18.59 30.17 14.11
C SER A 993 19.06 29.40 15.34
N ALA A 994 20.34 29.50 15.71
CA ALA A 994 20.85 28.93 16.95
C ALA A 994 20.56 29.79 18.20
N ALA A 995 20.19 31.07 18.05
CA ALA A 995 20.05 32.01 19.15
C ALA A 995 18.95 31.67 20.18
N PRO A 996 17.73 31.22 19.81
CA PRO A 996 16.72 30.80 20.78
C PRO A 996 17.17 29.57 21.58
N PHE A 997 17.79 28.59 20.92
CA PHE A 997 18.22 27.35 21.55
C PHE A 997 19.38 27.57 22.52
N ALA A 998 20.38 28.35 22.12
CA ALA A 998 21.44 28.78 23.03
C ALA A 998 20.89 29.51 24.27
N ALA A 999 19.80 30.26 24.09
CA ALA A 999 19.14 31.00 25.16
C ALA A 999 18.21 30.16 26.05
N ALA A 1000 17.66 29.05 25.54
CA ALA A 1000 16.88 28.09 26.32
C ALA A 1000 17.80 27.18 27.16
N GLU A 1001 18.87 26.67 26.55
CA GLU A 1001 19.91 25.85 27.21
C GLU A 1001 20.84 26.67 28.12
N GLY A 1002 20.83 28.00 28.02
CA GLY A 1002 21.68 28.89 28.82
C GLY A 1002 23.17 28.83 28.44
N ILE A 1003 23.49 28.45 27.21
CA ILE A 1003 24.85 28.28 26.67
C ILE A 1003 25.29 29.47 25.79
N PRO A 1004 26.60 29.79 25.71
CA PRO A 1004 27.08 30.92 24.92
C PRO A 1004 27.12 30.64 23.42
N ILE A 1005 26.93 31.70 22.62
CA ILE A 1005 27.29 31.72 21.20
C ILE A 1005 28.63 32.43 21.04
N LEU A 1006 29.61 31.70 20.52
CA LEU A 1006 30.91 32.24 20.12
C LEU A 1006 31.00 32.31 18.59
N LEU A 1007 31.68 33.34 18.09
CA LEU A 1007 31.77 33.60 16.65
C LEU A 1007 33.13 33.15 16.09
N THR A 1008 33.16 32.75 14.82
CA THR A 1008 34.39 32.33 14.11
C THR A 1008 34.48 32.86 12.69
N GLN A 1009 35.61 32.67 12.01
CA GLN A 1009 35.76 32.93 10.57
C GLN A 1009 35.86 31.59 9.82
N THR A 1010 35.42 31.53 8.56
CA THR A 1010 35.34 30.27 7.79
C THR A 1010 36.63 29.47 7.76
N GLY A 1011 37.77 30.12 7.54
CA GLY A 1011 39.09 29.46 7.47
C GLY A 1011 39.97 29.66 8.71
N LYS A 1012 39.48 30.31 9.77
CA LYS A 1012 40.30 30.65 10.95
C LYS A 1012 39.46 30.80 12.22
N LEU A 1013 39.86 30.10 13.28
CA LEU A 1013 39.38 30.36 14.64
C LEU A 1013 40.08 31.62 15.20
N PRO A 1014 39.35 32.68 15.60
CA PRO A 1014 39.93 33.88 16.20
C PRO A 1014 40.58 33.58 17.56
N GLN A 1015 41.63 34.33 17.93
CA GLN A 1015 42.32 34.11 19.21
C GLN A 1015 41.39 34.37 20.40
N GLU A 1016 40.48 35.32 20.25
CA GLU A 1016 39.48 35.67 21.26
C GLU A 1016 38.47 34.53 21.47
N THR A 1017 38.17 33.76 20.43
CA THR A 1017 37.32 32.58 20.50
C THR A 1017 38.06 31.39 21.10
N ILE A 1018 39.35 31.20 20.78
CA ILE A 1018 40.21 30.19 21.41
C ILE A 1018 40.28 30.45 22.92
N GLN A 1019 40.60 31.69 23.31
CA GLN A 1019 40.70 32.06 24.73
C GLN A 1019 39.36 31.87 25.46
N ALA A 1020 38.23 32.19 24.83
CA ALA A 1020 36.91 31.97 25.43
C ALA A 1020 36.59 30.48 25.64
N LEU A 1021 37.02 29.59 24.73
CA LEU A 1021 36.86 28.14 24.90
C LEU A 1021 37.70 27.61 26.07
N GLU A 1022 38.93 28.11 26.23
CA GLU A 1022 39.83 27.77 27.33
C GLU A 1022 39.36 28.32 28.68
N ASP A 1023 39.12 29.63 28.77
CA ASP A 1023 38.77 30.35 30.01
C ASP A 1023 37.41 29.89 30.59
N LEU A 1024 36.50 29.44 29.73
CA LEU A 1024 35.18 28.92 30.12
C LEU A 1024 35.14 27.39 30.22
N ALA A 1025 36.28 26.71 30.05
CA ALA A 1025 36.41 25.25 30.13
C ALA A 1025 35.42 24.48 29.24
N ILE A 1026 35.21 24.95 28.01
CA ILE A 1026 34.28 24.35 27.05
C ILE A 1026 34.80 22.97 26.60
N ALA A 1027 34.07 21.92 26.98
CA ALA A 1027 34.37 20.53 26.65
C ALA A 1027 33.74 20.05 25.33
N LYS A 1028 32.66 20.69 24.87
CA LYS A 1028 31.91 20.33 23.66
C LYS A 1028 31.50 21.55 22.85
N THR A 1029 31.31 21.39 21.54
CA THR A 1029 30.84 22.49 20.69
C THR A 1029 29.78 22.04 19.70
N ILE A 1030 28.82 22.93 19.44
CA ILE A 1030 27.81 22.75 18.39
C ILE A 1030 28.11 23.77 17.29
N VAL A 1031 28.49 23.30 16.11
CA VAL A 1031 28.83 24.13 14.96
C VAL A 1031 27.57 24.36 14.14
N ALA A 1032 27.03 25.58 14.23
CA ALA A 1032 25.86 26.01 13.46
C ALA A 1032 26.30 26.49 12.07
N GLY A 1033 25.91 25.74 11.05
CA GLY A 1033 26.21 26.02 9.64
C GLY A 1033 27.29 25.12 9.04
N GLY A 1034 27.26 25.03 7.71
CA GLY A 1034 28.05 24.06 6.97
C GLY A 1034 29.53 24.41 6.77
N ALA A 1035 30.26 23.55 6.05
CA ALA A 1035 31.69 23.72 5.79
C ALA A 1035 32.03 25.03 5.04
N SER A 1036 31.07 25.63 4.33
CA SER A 1036 31.21 26.95 3.68
C SER A 1036 31.09 28.13 4.66
N ALA A 1037 30.49 27.93 5.83
CA ALA A 1037 30.36 28.92 6.90
C ALA A 1037 31.46 28.74 7.96
N VAL A 1038 31.64 27.50 8.45
CA VAL A 1038 32.69 27.10 9.40
C VAL A 1038 33.46 25.93 8.81
N GLY A 1039 34.60 26.20 8.19
CA GLY A 1039 35.38 25.23 7.42
C GLY A 1039 35.98 24.11 8.25
N SER A 1040 36.27 22.97 7.61
CA SER A 1040 36.74 21.76 8.26
C SER A 1040 38.03 21.95 9.08
N ALA A 1041 38.90 22.86 8.65
CA ALA A 1041 40.10 23.23 9.39
C ALA A 1041 39.83 23.98 10.71
N VAL A 1042 38.71 24.71 10.81
CA VAL A 1042 38.23 25.33 12.06
C VAL A 1042 37.53 24.28 12.90
N PHE A 1043 36.67 23.46 12.28
CA PHE A 1043 35.96 22.37 12.94
C PHE A 1043 36.90 21.44 13.71
N SER A 1044 38.01 21.02 13.10
CA SER A 1044 39.02 20.14 13.74
C SER A 1044 39.81 20.78 14.90
N GLN A 1045 39.68 22.09 15.13
CA GLN A 1045 40.31 22.78 16.27
C GLN A 1045 39.37 22.92 17.48
N LEU A 1046 38.08 22.57 17.33
CA LEU A 1046 37.08 22.73 18.37
C LEU A 1046 36.99 21.48 19.27
N PRO A 1047 36.64 21.62 20.55
CA PRO A 1047 36.47 20.50 21.47
C PRO A 1047 35.16 19.76 21.17
N HIS A 1048 35.25 18.44 20.98
CA HIS A 1048 34.16 17.50 20.64
C HIS A 1048 33.03 18.12 19.79
N PRO A 1049 33.32 18.50 18.53
CA PRO A 1049 32.41 19.30 17.72
C PRO A 1049 31.33 18.45 17.06
N LEU A 1050 30.07 18.80 17.28
CA LEU A 1050 28.92 18.34 16.50
C LEU A 1050 28.58 19.39 15.45
N ARG A 1051 28.42 19.01 14.17
CA ARG A 1051 27.95 19.92 13.13
C ARG A 1051 26.45 19.79 12.93
N LEU A 1052 25.76 20.92 12.92
CA LEU A 1052 24.37 21.03 12.49
C LEU A 1052 24.34 21.95 11.27
N GLU A 1053 24.14 21.38 10.09
CA GLU A 1053 24.17 22.07 8.80
C GLU A 1053 23.00 21.67 7.90
N GLY A 1054 22.78 22.47 6.86
CA GLY A 1054 21.86 22.14 5.79
C GLY A 1054 22.30 22.76 4.46
N SER A 1055 21.73 22.29 3.36
CA SER A 1055 22.03 22.79 2.01
C SER A 1055 21.69 24.28 1.82
N THR A 1056 20.80 24.82 2.66
CA THR A 1056 20.48 26.24 2.75
C THR A 1056 20.26 26.63 4.22
N ARG A 1057 20.22 27.94 4.50
CA ARG A 1057 19.89 28.48 5.84
C ARG A 1057 18.59 27.95 6.43
N TYR A 1058 17.62 27.56 5.60
CA TYR A 1058 16.34 27.02 6.05
C TYR A 1058 16.48 25.58 6.55
N TYR A 1059 17.32 24.77 5.89
CA TYR A 1059 17.69 23.45 6.38
C TYR A 1059 18.57 23.54 7.63
N THR A 1060 19.55 24.46 7.72
CA THR A 1060 20.32 24.64 8.98
C THR A 1060 19.40 25.01 10.15
N ALA A 1061 18.42 25.91 9.92
CA ALA A 1061 17.47 26.32 10.95
C ALA A 1061 16.63 25.15 11.48
N VAL A 1062 16.19 24.27 10.57
CA VAL A 1062 15.42 23.07 10.92
C VAL A 1062 16.30 22.03 11.60
N ALA A 1063 17.51 21.76 11.11
CA ALA A 1063 18.46 20.84 11.76
C ALA A 1063 18.82 21.27 13.20
N LEU A 1064 18.90 22.58 13.47
CA LEU A 1064 19.02 23.11 14.83
C LEU A 1064 17.75 22.81 15.65
N ALA A 1065 16.56 23.11 15.12
CA ALA A 1065 15.30 22.87 15.83
C ALA A 1065 15.02 21.38 16.10
N GLU A 1066 15.38 20.49 15.18
CA GLU A 1066 15.24 19.02 15.35
C GLU A 1066 16.25 18.44 16.35
N HIS A 1067 17.43 19.05 16.49
CA HIS A 1067 18.42 18.68 17.50
C HIS A 1067 17.98 19.10 18.92
N PHE A 1068 17.48 20.33 19.08
CA PHE A 1068 17.11 20.88 20.38
C PHE A 1068 15.68 20.55 20.83
N GLN A 1069 14.80 20.09 19.93
CA GLN A 1069 13.42 19.63 20.21
C GLN A 1069 12.62 20.53 21.17
N PRO A 1070 12.32 21.79 20.79
CA PRO A 1070 11.52 22.71 21.59
C PRO A 1070 10.15 22.13 21.96
N GLN A 1071 9.77 22.22 23.23
CA GLN A 1071 8.56 21.59 23.79
C GLN A 1071 7.35 22.53 23.78
N SER A 1072 7.15 23.25 22.68
CA SER A 1072 6.13 24.30 22.55
C SER A 1072 5.26 24.06 21.32
N ASP A 1073 3.96 24.34 21.47
CA ASP A 1073 2.99 24.39 20.36
C ASP A 1073 3.18 25.63 19.47
N LYS A 1074 4.04 26.56 19.88
CA LYS A 1074 4.37 27.78 19.15
C LYS A 1074 5.52 27.61 18.18
N LEU A 1075 5.42 28.30 17.05
CA LEU A 1075 6.51 28.47 16.09
C LEU A 1075 6.68 29.94 15.72
N TYR A 1076 7.88 30.46 15.94
CA TYR A 1076 8.25 31.82 15.53
C TYR A 1076 8.81 31.79 14.11
N LEU A 1077 8.27 32.62 13.23
CA LEU A 1077 8.68 32.72 11.83
C LEU A 1077 9.17 34.12 11.50
N ALA A 1078 10.42 34.23 11.06
CA ALA A 1078 11.03 35.50 10.64
C ALA A 1078 11.58 35.40 9.22
N THR A 1079 11.78 36.53 8.55
CA THR A 1079 12.44 36.51 7.23
C THR A 1079 13.91 36.10 7.36
N GLY A 1080 14.37 35.19 6.49
CA GLY A 1080 15.77 34.81 6.38
C GLY A 1080 16.62 35.82 5.61
N ALA A 1081 16.07 36.94 5.15
CA ALA A 1081 16.75 37.93 4.32
C ALA A 1081 17.34 39.14 5.09
N ASP A 1082 16.65 39.63 6.13
CA ASP A 1082 17.13 40.68 7.03
C ASP A 1082 16.76 40.35 8.49
N PHE A 1083 17.73 40.39 9.40
CA PHE A 1083 17.69 39.62 10.64
C PHE A 1083 17.12 40.37 11.86
N ALA A 1084 16.80 41.66 11.74
CA ALA A 1084 16.43 42.51 12.88
C ALA A 1084 15.20 42.02 13.67
N ASP A 1085 14.14 41.61 12.97
CA ASP A 1085 12.89 41.16 13.59
C ASP A 1085 13.09 39.80 14.30
N ALA A 1086 13.92 38.92 13.73
CA ALA A 1086 14.27 37.63 14.31
C ALA A 1086 15.09 37.75 15.60
N ILE A 1087 16.06 38.67 15.66
CA ILE A 1087 16.93 38.88 16.84
C ILE A 1087 16.14 39.34 18.05
N SER A 1088 15.20 40.28 17.84
CA SER A 1088 14.34 40.76 18.92
C SER A 1088 13.34 39.69 19.37
N GLY A 1089 12.91 38.80 18.46
CA GLY A 1089 12.08 37.63 18.77
C GLY A 1089 12.81 36.44 19.41
N ALA A 1090 14.13 36.29 19.25
CA ALA A 1090 14.84 35.10 19.70
C ALA A 1090 14.78 34.87 21.22
N VAL A 1091 14.80 35.93 22.04
CA VAL A 1091 14.59 35.82 23.50
C VAL A 1091 13.15 35.43 23.84
N LEU A 1092 12.16 35.91 23.08
CA LEU A 1092 10.76 35.54 23.28
C LEU A 1092 10.52 34.07 22.89
N ALA A 1093 11.09 33.62 21.77
CA ALA A 1093 11.04 32.22 21.35
C ALA A 1093 11.70 31.29 22.39
N ALA A 1094 12.89 31.65 22.89
CA ALA A 1094 13.55 30.90 23.99
C ALA A 1094 12.68 30.84 25.26
N ARG A 1095 12.05 31.95 25.64
CA ARG A 1095 11.17 32.04 26.82
C ARG A 1095 9.91 31.19 26.68
N ASP A 1096 9.35 31.10 25.48
CA ASP A 1096 8.20 30.24 25.17
C ASP A 1096 8.62 28.78 24.84
N ASN A 1097 9.91 28.43 25.01
CA ASN A 1097 10.56 27.17 24.64
C ASN A 1097 10.24 26.71 23.21
N ALA A 1098 10.22 27.66 22.27
CA ALA A 1098 9.72 27.52 20.91
C ALA A 1098 10.82 27.66 19.85
N ALA A 1099 10.64 26.99 18.71
CA ALA A 1099 11.51 27.17 17.55
C ALA A 1099 11.39 28.58 16.95
N LEU A 1100 12.50 29.12 16.43
CA LEU A 1100 12.49 30.26 15.51
C LEU A 1100 13.07 29.82 14.16
N LEU A 1101 12.20 29.66 13.16
CA LEU A 1101 12.58 29.26 11.80
C LEU A 1101 12.56 30.43 10.84
N LEU A 1102 13.34 30.29 9.76
CA LEU A 1102 13.54 31.33 8.76
C LEU A 1102 12.69 31.07 7.50
N LEU A 1103 12.10 32.14 6.97
CA LEU A 1103 11.28 32.13 5.76
C LEU A 1103 11.99 32.76 4.56
N SER A 1104 11.52 32.42 3.37
CA SER A 1104 11.81 33.16 2.14
C SER A 1104 10.60 34.04 1.76
N ASN A 1105 10.41 34.34 0.48
CA ASN A 1105 9.13 34.87 -0.05
C ASN A 1105 8.03 33.78 -0.17
N VAL A 1106 8.39 32.52 0.09
CA VAL A 1106 7.50 31.37 0.29
C VAL A 1106 7.89 30.63 1.58
N VAL A 1107 7.03 29.72 2.05
CA VAL A 1107 7.38 28.76 3.11
C VAL A 1107 8.41 27.78 2.53
N PRO A 1108 9.64 27.67 3.06
CA PRO A 1108 10.60 26.68 2.58
C PRO A 1108 10.15 25.26 2.93
N TYR A 1109 10.33 24.31 2.01
CA TYR A 1109 9.98 22.88 2.23
C TYR A 1109 10.39 22.31 3.61
N PRO A 1110 11.64 22.46 4.11
CA PRO A 1110 11.98 21.92 5.43
C PRO A 1110 11.21 22.57 6.59
N VAL A 1111 10.74 23.81 6.44
CA VAL A 1111 9.89 24.48 7.44
C VAL A 1111 8.46 23.93 7.38
N THR A 1112 7.94 23.66 6.18
CA THR A 1112 6.66 22.95 5.99
C THR A 1112 6.67 21.59 6.67
N GLU A 1113 7.68 20.76 6.41
CA GLU A 1113 7.77 19.43 7.02
C GLU A 1113 8.01 19.51 8.54
N PHE A 1114 8.78 20.48 9.04
CA PHE A 1114 8.91 20.71 10.49
C PHE A 1114 7.54 21.02 11.15
N ILE A 1115 6.75 21.94 10.56
CA ILE A 1115 5.40 22.27 11.05
C ILE A 1115 4.53 21.00 11.13
N LEU A 1116 4.53 20.20 10.06
CA LEU A 1116 3.70 19.00 9.93
C LEU A 1116 4.14 17.82 10.81
N LYS A 1117 5.44 17.72 11.14
CA LYS A 1117 6.07 16.63 11.93
C LYS A 1117 6.01 16.89 13.44
N TYR A 1118 6.13 18.15 13.85
CA TYR A 1118 6.12 18.55 15.27
C TYR A 1118 4.75 19.06 15.74
N GLY A 1119 3.86 19.43 14.82
CA GLY A 1119 2.47 19.78 15.13
C GLY A 1119 2.30 21.15 15.78
N THR A 1120 3.07 22.15 15.34
CA THR A 1120 3.03 23.51 15.87
C THR A 1120 1.81 24.28 15.35
N GLU A 1121 0.99 24.85 16.23
CA GLU A 1121 -0.31 25.47 15.89
C GLU A 1121 -0.38 26.98 16.11
N GLU A 1122 0.30 27.56 17.12
CA GLU A 1122 0.36 29.02 17.31
C GLU A 1122 1.57 29.57 16.55
N ILE A 1123 1.34 30.12 15.36
CA ILE A 1123 2.41 30.61 14.48
C ILE A 1123 2.54 32.13 14.60
N LEU A 1124 3.69 32.58 15.11
CA LEU A 1124 4.00 33.98 15.37
C LEU A 1124 4.95 34.54 14.31
N PHE A 1125 4.42 35.37 13.41
CA PHE A 1125 5.19 36.07 12.40
C PHE A 1125 5.89 37.30 12.99
N LEU A 1126 7.22 37.29 12.94
CA LEU A 1126 8.10 38.37 13.35
C LEU A 1126 8.41 39.25 12.14
N GLY A 1127 7.63 40.33 11.98
CA GLY A 1127 7.80 41.29 10.89
C GLY A 1127 6.53 41.63 10.12
N GLY A 1128 6.56 42.81 9.48
CA GLY A 1128 5.43 43.35 8.73
C GLY A 1128 5.21 42.66 7.37
N LYS A 1129 4.07 42.97 6.73
CA LYS A 1129 3.67 42.40 5.43
C LYS A 1129 4.69 42.62 4.29
N ALA A 1130 5.56 43.62 4.41
CA ALA A 1130 6.62 43.90 3.44
C ALA A 1130 7.79 42.88 3.47
N VAL A 1131 7.98 42.16 4.58
CA VAL A 1131 9.04 41.14 4.75
C VAL A 1131 8.49 39.72 4.91
N ILE A 1132 7.26 39.58 5.40
CA ILE A 1132 6.50 38.32 5.46
C ILE A 1132 5.11 38.58 4.85
N PRO A 1133 4.95 38.43 3.52
CA PRO A 1133 3.68 38.68 2.82
C PRO A 1133 2.56 37.72 3.23
N ASP A 1134 1.31 38.07 2.93
CA ASP A 1134 0.13 37.32 3.42
C ASP A 1134 -0.09 35.96 2.74
N ASN A 1135 0.56 35.70 1.59
CA ASN A 1135 0.59 34.36 1.00
C ASN A 1135 1.32 33.33 1.88
N ILE A 1136 2.11 33.76 2.88
CA ILE A 1136 2.77 32.87 3.84
C ILE A 1136 1.75 32.21 4.78
N PRO A 1137 0.94 32.95 5.59
CA PRO A 1137 -0.10 32.32 6.40
C PRO A 1137 -1.15 31.60 5.56
N GLU A 1138 -1.48 32.07 4.36
CA GLU A 1138 -2.38 31.35 3.44
C GLU A 1138 -1.79 29.99 3.03
N ALA A 1139 -0.50 29.94 2.65
CA ALA A 1139 0.18 28.69 2.31
C ALA A 1139 0.29 27.72 3.50
N ILE A 1140 0.49 28.23 4.72
CA ILE A 1140 0.51 27.40 5.94
C ILE A 1140 -0.89 26.90 6.28
N LYS A 1141 -1.94 27.73 6.12
CA LYS A 1141 -3.34 27.30 6.36
C LYS A 1141 -3.78 26.23 5.36
N GLY A 1142 -3.22 26.23 4.15
CA GLY A 1142 -3.38 25.16 3.15
C GLY A 1142 -2.63 23.85 3.46
N LEU A 1143 -1.97 23.72 4.62
CA LEU A 1143 -1.35 22.48 5.10
C LEU A 1143 -2.26 21.67 6.04
N GLU A 1144 -3.48 22.15 6.33
CA GLU A 1144 -4.46 21.43 7.15
C GLU A 1144 -5.04 20.23 6.36
N PRO A 1145 -5.26 19.06 7.01
CA PRO A 1145 -5.77 17.85 6.34
C PRO A 1145 -7.16 17.97 5.68
#